data_AF-A0A832CLT4-F1
#
_entry.id   AF-A0A832CLT4-F1
#
_cell.length_a   1.000
_cell.length_b   1.000
_cell.length_c   1.000
_cell.angle_alpha   90.00
_cell.angle_beta   90.00
_cell.angle_gamma   90.00
#
_symmetry.space_group_name_H-M   'P 1'
#
loop_
_entity.id
_entity.type
_entity.pdbx_description
1 polymer ?
#
loop_
_entity_poly.entity_id
_entity_poly.type
_entity_poly.pdbx_seq_one_letter_code
_entity_poly.pdbx_strand_id
1 'polypeptide(L)'
;RLAAFEAEQAALQAESVRQRQELDRSLDEAEAAIRRGAAEELERIEARYESEQNRLKQAHDEACWEAAAVYEASRGGLKSEFDQALAQIGEAGQRAADIAAAAREQLVAYKQERLLEEVPQLLAGDVPAAREGQPAAAATAALARAEAHLTQLRELGVARAAAGLAPVLWLVMWLAAIALPVWLVFPRPAVWAAVTIPVAGLGWAGTLWVVRMLVRRRTLEVYVPLLQALAEAERARDVWKARLVRHYKHDRERHRADKRRKRAAADAQYQRDLGELVAWHERSAQAVVAERDRALAELARRRESETARCDAQAQARLEESRLQYQRASHAMHDRFDLARQQALSRYQRQHTEVLESWQAGRAKLLAHIDSLQQCVQEAFPAWDALAAQYQPPQGFPTALPVGLWHVPAVSLAEVLPEAEPIGPFCLPALVPFPQRPSLVFRAAGAGREQAVHAIQAALLRLLTSLPPGKVRFTVIDPVGLGQNFAAFMHLCDYDEQIIGGRIWTEPGQIEARLADLCEQMETIIQKYLRNEYATLDEYNAQAGEVAEPYRVLVIANFPVNFSEGAARRLLNIAASGPRCGVHLLVSVDEKQPLPPGFALADLEAHAHLLAWHHDAFQWQDPLFQPLCFQLAEPPDPETCTRLLRTLGQHLQGARRVEVPFARIATPADSYWSASAAAGVAVPLGPAGATRLQYLRLGSGTAQHVLVAGKTGSGKSTLLHALITNLALTYSPDEVELYLVDFKKGVEFKTYAAHRLPHARVVAIESDREFGLSVLERLDAELKHRGDLFRALGVQDLAGYRRADGQPLPRILLVIDEFQEFFVEDDKLAQQAALLLDRLVRQGRAFGMHVLLGSQTLAGAYTLARSTLGQMAVRIALQCSEADAHLILSEENAAARLLSRPGEAIYNDAGGLVEANQPFQVAWIDDDVRERYLTEIQSLCQQRHAAADGRPHAYPPIVFEGNVPAELQNNTMLSSLLAGHIAPSPLAPCCWLGEPVAIKEPTAARLVRASGLNLAVVGQQEETALGMLAAAALSLVVQAARGMPGAALFVLDGSPAGSRASALWQQLAAAFPSVIRHLSFRDTTSLIGQLAAEADRRLQAREFEAAGWFCIIYDLGRLRDLRKAEDDFGFARSDQPLPPSRQWANVLRDGPGVGIHTLLWCDTWSNLQRALDRQALREFGLRVAMQMSQADSSNWLDSPAASRLGLHRALLASEGEGLLEKFRPYSVPPVAWIEGLGARLQGAATPAGL
;
A
#
# COMPACT_ATOMS: atom_id res chain seq x y z
N ARG A 1 -45.91 65.90 52.77
CA ARG A 1 -47.14 66.18 52.00
C ARG A 1 -48.36 66.32 52.91
N LEU A 2 -48.54 65.46 53.92
CA LEU A 2 -49.60 65.62 54.92
C LEU A 2 -49.50 66.94 55.72
N ALA A 3 -48.31 67.29 56.23
CA ALA A 3 -48.10 68.52 57.01
C ALA A 3 -48.32 69.85 56.25
N ALA A 4 -48.38 69.82 54.91
CA ALA A 4 -48.63 71.02 54.08
C ALA A 4 -50.13 71.22 53.77
N PHE A 5 -50.95 70.17 53.92
CA PHE A 5 -52.39 70.16 53.65
C PHE A 5 -53.22 70.73 54.82
N GLU A 6 -52.75 70.58 56.07
CA GLU A 6 -53.50 70.97 57.26
C GLU A 6 -53.54 72.50 57.51
N ALA A 7 -52.55 73.25 57.05
CA ALA A 7 -52.47 74.71 57.23
C ALA A 7 -53.40 75.50 56.28
N GLU A 8 -53.80 74.91 55.15
CA GLU A 8 -54.59 75.55 54.09
C GLU A 8 -56.11 75.40 54.31
N GLN A 9 -56.53 74.40 55.08
CA GLN A 9 -57.93 74.03 55.29
C GLN A 9 -58.71 74.98 56.22
N ALA A 10 -58.04 75.59 57.23
CA ALA A 10 -58.69 76.38 58.27
C ALA A 10 -59.17 77.77 57.81
N ALA A 11 -58.58 78.32 56.76
CA ALA A 11 -58.87 79.68 56.28
C ALA A 11 -60.14 79.76 55.40
N LEU A 12 -60.59 78.65 54.80
CA LEU A 12 -61.61 78.63 53.74
C LEU A 12 -63.05 78.32 54.22
N GLN A 13 -63.25 77.85 55.46
CA GLN A 13 -64.58 77.43 55.95
C GLN A 13 -65.48 78.56 56.49
N ALA A 14 -64.91 79.69 56.91
CA ALA A 14 -65.68 80.77 57.57
C ALA A 14 -66.57 81.58 56.61
N GLU A 15 -66.39 81.45 55.30
CA GLU A 15 -66.95 82.35 54.28
C GLU A 15 -68.21 81.78 53.56
N SER A 16 -68.44 80.47 53.57
CA SER A 16 -69.48 79.75 52.79
C SER A 16 -70.93 79.88 53.28
N VAL A 17 -71.16 80.01 54.58
CA VAL A 17 -72.46 79.62 55.19
C VAL A 17 -73.57 80.67 55.00
N ARG A 18 -73.23 81.94 54.75
CA ARG A 18 -74.22 83.04 54.67
C ARG A 18 -75.04 83.10 53.37
N GLN A 19 -74.72 82.32 52.33
CA GLN A 19 -75.26 82.55 50.98
C GLN A 19 -76.25 81.50 50.42
N ARG A 20 -76.47 80.35 51.08
CA ARG A 20 -77.20 79.18 50.48
C ARG A 20 -78.73 79.12 50.68
N GLN A 21 -79.32 79.86 51.61
CA GLN A 21 -80.70 79.56 52.07
C GLN A 21 -81.86 80.12 51.21
N GLU A 22 -81.64 81.11 50.34
CA GLU A 22 -82.73 81.82 49.65
C GLU A 22 -83.18 81.21 48.31
N LEU A 23 -82.54 80.15 47.82
CA LEU A 23 -82.58 79.79 46.40
C LEU A 23 -83.29 78.47 46.02
N ASP A 24 -83.36 77.47 46.90
CA ASP A 24 -83.77 76.11 46.50
C ASP A 24 -85.28 75.88 46.29
N ARG A 25 -86.20 76.80 46.69
CA ARG A 25 -87.66 76.53 46.68
C ARG A 25 -88.34 76.60 45.29
N SER A 26 -87.75 77.26 44.28
CA SER A 26 -88.45 77.58 43.02
C SER A 26 -88.23 76.59 41.87
N LEU A 27 -87.38 75.57 42.05
CA LEU A 27 -86.80 74.81 40.93
C LEU A 27 -87.22 73.32 40.85
N ASP A 28 -88.07 72.82 41.75
CA ASP A 28 -88.52 71.41 41.77
C ASP A 28 -89.67 71.07 40.80
N GLU A 29 -90.63 71.98 40.56
CA GLU A 29 -91.90 71.63 39.86
C GLU A 29 -91.74 71.38 38.34
N ALA A 30 -90.71 71.92 37.70
CA ALA A 30 -90.52 71.82 36.24
C ALA A 30 -89.70 70.58 35.80
N GLU A 31 -89.12 69.82 36.72
CA GLU A 31 -88.22 68.68 36.44
C GLU A 31 -88.97 67.38 36.06
N ALA A 32 -90.19 67.17 36.56
CA ALA A 32 -90.89 65.89 36.40
C ALA A 32 -91.49 65.63 34.99
N ALA A 33 -91.84 66.67 34.22
CA ALA A 33 -92.49 66.53 32.92
C ALA A 33 -91.52 66.12 31.79
N ILE A 34 -90.26 66.55 31.87
CA ILE A 34 -89.24 66.35 30.82
C ILE A 34 -88.73 64.88 30.79
N ARG A 35 -88.76 64.17 31.92
CA ARG A 35 -88.19 62.82 32.03
C ARG A 35 -88.97 61.72 31.29
N ARG A 36 -90.29 61.84 31.09
CA ARG A 36 -91.12 60.76 30.49
C ARG A 36 -91.03 60.64 28.97
N GLY A 37 -91.05 61.75 28.22
CA GLY A 37 -91.01 61.71 26.74
C GLY A 37 -89.68 61.23 26.15
N ALA A 38 -88.58 61.31 26.90
CA ALA A 38 -87.27 60.88 26.46
C ALA A 38 -87.06 59.36 26.56
N ALA A 39 -87.83 58.65 27.40
CA ALA A 39 -87.66 57.22 27.61
C ALA A 39 -88.14 56.38 26.42
N GLU A 40 -89.23 56.77 25.76
CA GLU A 40 -89.84 56.00 24.64
C GLU A 40 -89.01 56.05 23.33
N GLU A 41 -88.25 57.12 23.08
CA GLU A 41 -87.39 57.18 21.88
C GLU A 41 -86.00 56.56 22.05
N LEU A 42 -85.51 56.41 23.28
CA LEU A 42 -84.29 55.65 23.55
C LEU A 42 -84.46 54.17 23.16
N GLU A 43 -85.63 53.59 23.43
CA GLU A 43 -85.88 52.16 23.22
C GLU A 43 -85.90 51.76 21.71
N ARG A 44 -86.31 52.67 20.82
CA ARG A 44 -86.25 52.45 19.36
C ARG A 44 -84.84 52.59 18.78
N ILE A 45 -84.00 53.43 19.38
CA ILE A 45 -82.60 53.65 18.98
C ILE A 45 -81.75 52.42 19.34
N GLU A 46 -82.01 51.81 20.51
CA GLU A 46 -81.32 50.61 21.01
C GLU A 46 -81.51 49.40 20.07
N ALA A 47 -82.75 49.12 19.63
CA ALA A 47 -83.05 47.97 18.78
C ALA A 47 -82.39 48.03 17.39
N ARG A 48 -82.17 49.24 16.85
CA ARG A 48 -81.49 49.43 15.55
C ARG A 48 -79.97 49.28 15.67
N TYR A 49 -79.41 49.64 16.83
CA TYR A 49 -77.98 49.52 17.12
C TYR A 49 -77.55 48.04 17.22
N GLU A 50 -78.32 47.20 17.90
CA GLU A 50 -78.01 45.76 18.02
C GLU A 50 -77.98 45.04 16.66
N SER A 51 -78.85 45.43 15.72
CA SER A 51 -78.90 44.86 14.36
C SER A 51 -77.65 45.17 13.52
N GLU A 52 -77.22 46.44 13.47
CA GLU A 52 -76.07 46.85 12.66
C GLU A 52 -74.74 46.43 13.29
N GLN A 53 -74.67 46.33 14.63
CA GLN A 53 -73.51 45.81 15.34
C GLN A 53 -73.18 44.37 14.92
N ASN A 54 -74.20 43.52 14.77
CA ASN A 54 -74.00 42.13 14.35
C ASN A 54 -73.50 42.00 12.91
N ARG A 55 -73.92 42.89 11.99
CA ARG A 55 -73.46 42.91 10.59
C ARG A 55 -72.00 43.37 10.48
N LEU A 56 -71.60 44.40 11.24
CA LEU A 56 -70.20 44.86 11.28
C LEU A 56 -69.25 43.79 11.79
N LYS A 57 -69.71 42.97 12.76
CA LYS A 57 -68.91 41.89 13.34
C LYS A 57 -68.58 40.79 12.31
N GLN A 58 -69.55 40.40 11.47
CA GLN A 58 -69.30 39.42 10.40
C GLN A 58 -68.28 39.91 9.36
N ALA A 59 -68.35 41.17 8.94
CA ALA A 59 -67.40 41.74 7.97
C ALA A 59 -65.96 41.87 8.53
N HIS A 60 -65.83 42.09 9.84
CA HIS A 60 -64.54 42.12 10.55
C HIS A 60 -63.86 40.74 10.57
N ASP A 61 -64.62 39.68 10.81
CA ASP A 61 -64.10 38.30 10.86
C ASP A 61 -63.56 37.85 9.48
N GLU A 62 -64.23 38.20 8.37
CA GLU A 62 -63.76 37.93 7.00
C GLU A 62 -62.45 38.67 6.67
N ALA A 63 -62.35 39.97 6.99
CA ALA A 63 -61.13 40.77 6.74
C ALA A 63 -59.92 40.28 7.56
N CYS A 64 -60.15 39.79 8.78
CA CYS A 64 -59.12 39.17 9.61
C CYS A 64 -58.57 37.87 9.01
N TRP A 65 -59.43 37.12 8.32
CA TRP A 65 -59.06 35.86 7.66
C TRP A 65 -58.21 36.10 6.40
N GLU A 66 -58.61 37.03 5.52
CA GLU A 66 -57.81 37.39 4.33
C GLU A 66 -56.39 37.88 4.70
N ALA A 67 -56.27 38.70 5.75
CA ALA A 67 -54.96 39.18 6.23
C ALA A 67 -54.05 38.06 6.76
N ALA A 68 -54.63 36.95 7.23
CA ALA A 68 -53.87 35.78 7.66
C ALA A 68 -53.39 34.94 6.45
N ALA A 69 -54.24 34.73 5.45
CA ALA A 69 -53.93 33.95 4.25
C ALA A 69 -52.83 34.61 3.38
N VAL A 70 -52.89 35.94 3.17
CA VAL A 70 -51.89 36.68 2.39
C VAL A 70 -50.48 36.62 3.01
N TYR A 71 -50.38 36.58 4.35
CA TYR A 71 -49.11 36.44 5.06
C TYR A 71 -48.49 35.04 4.88
N GLU A 72 -49.29 33.98 4.83
CA GLU A 72 -48.79 32.62 4.63
C GLU A 72 -48.22 32.42 3.22
N ALA A 73 -48.88 32.97 2.18
CA ALA A 73 -48.35 32.98 0.82
C ALA A 73 -47.03 33.77 0.70
N SER A 74 -46.95 34.95 1.34
CA SER A 74 -45.76 35.83 1.30
C SER A 74 -44.54 35.23 2.02
N ARG A 75 -44.77 34.45 3.10
CA ARG A 75 -43.72 33.77 3.87
C ARG A 75 -42.93 32.75 3.02
N GLY A 76 -43.60 32.09 2.08
CA GLY A 76 -42.97 31.13 1.16
C GLY A 76 -41.98 31.80 0.21
N GLY A 77 -42.38 32.91 -0.43
CA GLY A 77 -41.55 33.65 -1.38
C GLY A 77 -40.30 34.26 -0.76
N LEU A 78 -40.42 34.92 0.40
CA LEU A 78 -39.30 35.55 1.12
C LEU A 78 -38.19 34.57 1.52
N LYS A 79 -38.54 33.32 1.83
CA LYS A 79 -37.55 32.30 2.18
C LYS A 79 -36.76 31.86 0.95
N SER A 80 -37.43 31.69 -0.19
CA SER A 80 -36.78 31.32 -1.46
C SER A 80 -35.81 32.38 -1.96
N GLU A 81 -36.18 33.66 -1.88
CA GLU A 81 -35.30 34.78 -2.30
C GLU A 81 -34.08 34.93 -1.37
N PHE A 82 -34.26 34.71 -0.07
CA PHE A 82 -33.16 34.72 0.90
C PHE A 82 -32.16 33.57 0.64
N ASP A 83 -32.66 32.36 0.41
CA ASP A 83 -31.81 31.19 0.16
C ASP A 83 -31.02 31.34 -1.16
N GLN A 84 -31.63 31.92 -2.21
CA GLN A 84 -30.94 32.24 -3.48
C GLN A 84 -29.84 33.32 -3.30
N ALA A 85 -30.11 34.40 -2.58
CA ALA A 85 -29.11 35.45 -2.33
C ALA A 85 -27.97 34.96 -1.43
N LEU A 86 -28.23 34.03 -0.50
CA LEU A 86 -27.20 33.42 0.34
C LEU A 86 -26.24 32.53 -0.48
N ALA A 87 -26.76 31.82 -1.49
CA ALA A 87 -25.96 31.02 -2.40
C ALA A 87 -24.98 31.90 -3.22
N GLN A 88 -25.44 33.04 -3.73
CA GLN A 88 -24.59 33.99 -4.47
C GLN A 88 -23.45 34.59 -3.60
N ILE A 89 -23.71 34.81 -2.31
CA ILE A 89 -22.68 35.24 -1.34
C ILE A 89 -21.63 34.14 -1.13
N GLY A 90 -22.07 32.87 -1.08
CA GLY A 90 -21.19 31.71 -0.99
C GLY A 90 -20.26 31.59 -2.21
N GLU A 91 -20.82 31.75 -3.41
CA GLU A 91 -20.06 31.71 -4.67
C GLU A 91 -18.98 32.80 -4.74
N ALA A 92 -19.30 34.02 -4.30
CA ALA A 92 -18.33 35.11 -4.21
C ALA A 92 -17.20 34.82 -3.20
N GLY A 93 -17.50 34.10 -2.11
CA GLY A 93 -16.50 33.64 -1.14
C GLY A 93 -15.57 32.57 -1.71
N GLN A 94 -16.11 31.63 -2.48
CA GLN A 94 -15.32 30.60 -3.16
C GLN A 94 -14.33 31.23 -4.16
N ARG A 95 -14.81 32.15 -5.02
CA ARG A 95 -13.96 32.87 -5.98
C ARG A 95 -12.80 33.63 -5.31
N ALA A 96 -13.05 34.29 -4.17
CA ALA A 96 -11.99 34.99 -3.44
C ALA A 96 -10.90 34.02 -2.95
N ALA A 97 -11.29 32.84 -2.46
CA ALA A 97 -10.36 31.81 -2.02
C ALA A 97 -9.53 31.25 -3.19
N ASP A 98 -10.15 31.03 -4.35
CA ASP A 98 -9.46 30.54 -5.55
C ASP A 98 -8.40 31.54 -6.05
N ILE A 99 -8.73 32.84 -6.08
CA ILE A 99 -7.79 33.91 -6.46
C ILE A 99 -6.62 33.97 -5.46
N ALA A 100 -6.90 33.84 -4.16
CA ALA A 100 -5.86 33.83 -3.13
C ALA A 100 -4.93 32.61 -3.27
N ALA A 101 -5.48 31.43 -3.55
CA ALA A 101 -4.70 30.21 -3.78
C ALA A 101 -3.79 30.34 -5.02
N ALA A 102 -4.34 30.86 -6.12
CA ALA A 102 -3.58 31.10 -7.35
C ALA A 102 -2.46 32.13 -7.18
N ALA A 103 -2.66 33.16 -6.35
CA ALA A 103 -1.62 34.13 -6.01
C ALA A 103 -0.48 33.49 -5.20
N ARG A 104 -0.81 32.59 -4.26
CA ARG A 104 0.18 31.84 -3.47
C ARG A 104 1.06 30.96 -4.34
N GLU A 105 0.47 30.21 -5.25
CA GLU A 105 1.19 29.36 -6.20
C GLU A 105 2.20 30.16 -7.04
N GLN A 106 1.81 31.35 -7.51
CA GLN A 106 2.69 32.23 -8.27
C GLN A 106 3.84 32.82 -7.43
N LEU A 107 3.61 33.11 -6.14
CA LEU A 107 4.68 33.56 -5.24
C LEU A 107 5.70 32.48 -4.92
N VAL A 108 5.24 31.23 -4.77
CA VAL A 108 6.11 30.05 -4.66
C VAL A 108 6.96 29.93 -5.93
N ALA A 109 6.35 30.05 -7.12
CA ALA A 109 7.07 30.02 -8.40
C ALA A 109 8.13 31.12 -8.52
N TYR A 110 7.90 32.31 -7.94
CA TYR A 110 8.89 33.41 -7.91
C TYR A 110 9.88 33.34 -6.73
N LYS A 111 9.85 32.27 -5.92
CA LYS A 111 10.68 32.08 -4.70
C LYS A 111 10.55 33.24 -3.70
N GLN A 112 9.35 33.81 -3.59
CA GLN A 112 8.99 34.90 -2.66
C GLN A 112 8.05 34.42 -1.55
N GLU A 113 8.19 33.18 -1.10
CA GLU A 113 7.36 32.56 -0.06
C GLU A 113 7.32 33.36 1.25
N ARG A 114 8.41 34.05 1.63
CA ARG A 114 8.43 34.93 2.80
C ARG A 114 7.38 36.04 2.76
N LEU A 115 6.95 36.50 1.58
CA LEU A 115 5.89 37.51 1.46
C LEU A 115 4.51 36.98 1.88
N LEU A 116 4.32 35.65 1.92
CA LEU A 116 3.09 35.02 2.39
C LEU A 116 2.87 35.21 3.89
N GLU A 117 3.95 35.38 4.67
CA GLU A 117 3.90 35.61 6.11
C GLU A 117 4.06 37.10 6.46
N GLU A 118 4.98 37.81 5.79
CA GLU A 118 5.34 39.19 6.12
C GLU A 118 4.23 40.21 5.80
N VAL A 119 3.57 40.09 4.64
CA VAL A 119 2.66 41.13 4.12
C VAL A 119 1.27 41.10 4.78
N PRO A 120 0.62 39.95 5.02
CA PRO A 120 -0.68 39.90 5.68
C PRO A 120 -0.67 40.50 7.09
N GLN A 121 0.45 40.38 7.82
CA GLN A 121 0.62 40.98 9.15
C GLN A 121 0.72 42.52 9.08
N LEU A 122 1.31 43.07 8.02
CA LEU A 122 1.44 44.51 7.78
C LEU A 122 0.13 45.19 7.35
N LEU A 123 -0.75 44.46 6.65
CA LEU A 123 -2.03 44.99 6.14
C LEU A 123 -3.19 44.93 7.14
N ALA A 124 -2.96 44.39 8.35
CA ALA A 124 -3.99 44.20 9.37
C ALA A 124 -4.64 45.51 9.90
N GLY A 125 -4.11 46.70 9.55
CA GLY A 125 -4.56 47.99 10.08
C GLY A 125 -5.33 48.93 9.15
N ASP A 126 -5.16 48.85 7.82
CA ASP A 126 -5.43 50.00 6.92
C ASP A 126 -6.33 49.68 5.71
N VAL A 127 -7.42 48.96 5.94
CA VAL A 127 -8.42 48.72 4.87
C VAL A 127 -9.61 49.68 5.08
N PRO A 128 -9.96 50.55 4.10
CA PRO A 128 -11.03 51.54 4.24
C PRO A 128 -12.40 50.90 4.50
N ALA A 129 -13.26 51.58 5.26
CA ALA A 129 -14.64 51.14 5.49
C ALA A 129 -15.42 51.10 4.16
N ALA A 130 -16.03 49.94 3.85
CA ALA A 130 -16.82 49.78 2.64
C ALA A 130 -17.97 50.82 2.61
N ARG A 131 -18.00 51.67 1.57
CA ARG A 131 -19.04 52.69 1.38
C ARG A 131 -20.43 52.02 1.36
N GLU A 132 -21.39 52.63 2.03
CA GLU A 132 -22.71 52.04 2.36
C GLU A 132 -23.64 51.69 1.17
N GLY A 133 -23.18 51.85 -0.09
CA GLY A 133 -23.95 51.60 -1.31
C GLY A 133 -23.70 50.21 -1.92
N GLN A 134 -24.79 49.51 -2.28
CA GLN A 134 -24.86 48.22 -3.01
C GLN A 134 -23.67 47.24 -2.77
N PRO A 135 -23.68 46.48 -1.65
CA PRO A 135 -22.52 45.66 -1.25
C PRO A 135 -22.25 44.47 -2.18
N ALA A 136 -23.26 43.98 -2.92
CA ALA A 136 -23.07 42.94 -3.94
C ALA A 136 -22.24 43.42 -5.14
N ALA A 137 -22.50 44.65 -5.61
CA ALA A 137 -21.74 45.28 -6.69
C ALA A 137 -20.31 45.62 -6.24
N ALA A 138 -20.16 46.03 -4.97
CA ALA A 138 -18.84 46.30 -4.39
C ALA A 138 -17.98 45.03 -4.26
N ALA A 139 -18.57 43.91 -3.81
CA ALA A 139 -17.85 42.63 -3.70
C ALA A 139 -17.40 42.10 -5.07
N THR A 140 -18.29 42.17 -6.07
CA THR A 140 -17.96 41.75 -7.44
C THR A 140 -16.91 42.65 -8.11
N ALA A 141 -17.00 43.97 -7.93
CA ALA A 141 -15.99 44.90 -8.43
C ALA A 141 -14.62 44.76 -7.73
N ALA A 142 -14.61 44.40 -6.45
CA ALA A 142 -13.37 44.11 -5.71
C ALA A 142 -12.72 42.79 -6.19
N LEU A 143 -13.52 41.74 -6.42
CA LEU A 143 -13.03 40.48 -6.99
C LEU A 143 -12.46 40.66 -8.41
N ALA A 144 -13.13 41.43 -9.27
CA ALA A 144 -12.62 41.73 -10.61
C ALA A 144 -11.27 42.48 -10.58
N ARG A 145 -11.08 43.39 -9.62
CA ARG A 145 -9.77 44.05 -9.40
C ARG A 145 -8.70 43.07 -8.90
N ALA A 146 -9.07 42.14 -8.00
CA ALA A 146 -8.15 41.10 -7.53
C ALA A 146 -7.71 40.16 -8.66
N GLU A 147 -8.61 39.77 -9.56
CA GLU A 147 -8.29 38.98 -10.77
C GLU A 147 -7.37 39.73 -11.74
N ALA A 148 -7.60 41.03 -11.94
CA ALA A 148 -6.72 41.86 -12.77
C ALA A 148 -5.30 41.94 -12.20
N HIS A 149 -5.15 42.11 -10.87
CA HIS A 149 -3.85 42.09 -10.23
C HIS A 149 -3.20 40.70 -10.21
N LEU A 150 -3.98 39.62 -10.12
CA LEU A 150 -3.46 38.25 -10.25
C LEU A 150 -2.88 38.02 -11.65
N THR A 151 -3.54 38.56 -12.67
CA THR A 151 -3.05 38.48 -14.06
C THR A 151 -1.76 39.28 -14.22
N GLN A 152 -1.69 40.50 -13.67
CA GLN A 152 -0.45 41.28 -13.63
C GLN A 152 0.68 40.56 -12.88
N LEU A 153 0.36 39.84 -11.79
CA LEU A 153 1.34 39.05 -11.03
C LEU A 153 1.90 37.91 -11.89
N ARG A 154 1.07 37.24 -12.68
CA ARG A 154 1.48 36.16 -13.61
C ARG A 154 2.35 36.67 -14.78
N GLU A 155 2.21 37.92 -15.17
CA GLU A 155 2.91 38.52 -16.32
C GLU A 155 4.21 39.26 -15.97
N LEU A 156 4.66 39.22 -14.72
CA LEU A 156 5.92 39.87 -14.28
C LEU A 156 7.17 39.20 -14.90
N GLY A 157 7.56 39.65 -16.10
CA GLY A 157 8.69 39.10 -16.86
C GLY A 157 10.04 39.12 -16.13
N VAL A 158 10.26 40.09 -15.23
CA VAL A 158 11.50 40.20 -14.44
C VAL A 158 11.63 39.07 -13.41
N ALA A 159 10.51 38.61 -12.83
CA ALA A 159 10.49 37.52 -11.85
C ALA A 159 10.70 36.16 -12.54
N ARG A 160 10.12 35.97 -13.73
CA ARG A 160 10.30 34.77 -14.55
C ARG A 160 11.75 34.61 -15.03
N ALA A 161 12.41 35.70 -15.40
CA ALA A 161 13.82 35.68 -15.79
C ALA A 161 14.75 35.30 -14.60
N ALA A 162 14.46 35.78 -13.39
CA ALA A 162 15.28 35.53 -12.20
C ALA A 162 15.17 34.09 -11.65
N ALA A 163 14.08 33.37 -11.94
CA ALA A 163 13.83 32.01 -11.45
C ALA A 163 14.40 30.88 -12.35
N GLY A 164 14.79 31.20 -13.60
CA GLY A 164 15.31 30.25 -14.60
C GLY A 164 16.84 30.17 -14.70
N LEU A 165 17.39 29.87 -15.89
CA LEU A 165 18.84 29.72 -16.17
C LEU A 165 19.65 31.05 -16.14
N ALA A 166 19.00 32.20 -15.99
CA ALA A 166 19.65 33.52 -16.01
C ALA A 166 20.71 33.78 -14.90
N PRO A 167 20.59 33.27 -13.66
CA PRO A 167 21.61 33.45 -12.62
C PRO A 167 22.95 32.84 -13.02
N VAL A 168 22.93 31.73 -13.76
CA VAL A 168 24.14 31.07 -14.27
C VAL A 168 24.77 31.89 -15.39
N LEU A 169 23.95 32.45 -16.29
CA LEU A 169 24.42 33.36 -17.35
C LEU A 169 25.08 34.63 -16.79
N TRP A 170 24.56 35.20 -15.69
CA TRP A 170 25.20 36.36 -15.04
C TRP A 170 26.53 36.01 -14.39
N LEU A 171 26.69 34.81 -13.82
CA LEU A 171 27.97 34.35 -13.29
C LEU A 171 29.02 34.23 -14.39
N VAL A 172 28.63 33.68 -15.55
CA VAL A 172 29.50 33.57 -16.74
C VAL A 172 29.87 34.97 -17.26
N MET A 173 28.93 35.91 -17.31
CA MET A 173 29.23 37.30 -17.68
C MET A 173 30.22 37.97 -16.72
N TRP A 174 30.06 37.80 -15.41
CA TRP A 174 31.00 38.36 -14.42
C TRP A 174 32.38 37.72 -14.51
N LEU A 175 32.46 36.41 -14.72
CA LEU A 175 33.72 35.71 -14.96
C LEU A 175 34.42 36.24 -16.23
N ALA A 176 33.68 36.44 -17.33
CA ALA A 176 34.22 36.99 -18.57
C ALA A 176 34.65 38.47 -18.43
N ALA A 177 33.84 39.30 -17.78
CA ALA A 177 34.09 40.73 -17.63
C ALA A 177 35.31 41.05 -16.75
N ILE A 178 35.63 40.21 -15.77
CA ILE A 178 36.77 40.39 -14.87
C ILE A 178 38.01 39.65 -15.38
N ALA A 179 37.85 38.51 -16.05
CA ALA A 179 38.98 37.74 -16.57
C ALA A 179 39.85 38.54 -17.54
N LEU A 180 39.24 39.32 -18.44
CA LEU A 180 39.98 40.09 -19.45
C LEU A 180 40.85 41.22 -18.86
N PRO A 181 40.36 42.10 -17.96
CA PRO A 181 41.21 43.10 -17.31
C PRO A 181 42.26 42.50 -16.37
N VAL A 182 41.93 41.45 -15.60
CA VAL A 182 42.90 40.81 -14.69
C VAL A 182 44.04 40.13 -15.47
N TRP A 183 43.73 39.56 -16.64
CA TRP A 183 44.72 38.99 -17.57
C TRP A 183 45.68 40.06 -18.13
N LEU A 184 45.19 41.28 -18.40
CA LEU A 184 46.00 42.38 -18.93
C LEU A 184 46.93 43.02 -17.89
N VAL A 185 46.56 43.01 -16.60
CA VAL A 185 47.30 43.73 -15.54
C VAL A 185 48.32 42.85 -14.82
N PHE A 186 48.10 41.54 -14.72
CA PHE A 186 48.98 40.63 -13.98
C PHE A 186 49.57 39.56 -14.92
N PRO A 187 50.89 39.38 -15.05
CA PRO A 187 51.47 38.40 -15.98
C PRO A 187 51.65 36.97 -15.39
N ARG A 188 51.13 36.69 -14.18
CA ARG A 188 51.27 35.38 -13.52
C ARG A 188 49.94 34.63 -13.42
N PRO A 189 49.80 33.41 -13.98
CA PRO A 189 48.53 32.70 -14.07
C PRO A 189 47.94 32.28 -12.72
N ALA A 190 48.77 32.04 -11.70
CA ALA A 190 48.30 31.72 -10.35
C ALA A 190 47.53 32.87 -9.68
N VAL A 191 47.85 34.12 -10.04
CA VAL A 191 47.16 35.31 -9.50
C VAL A 191 45.81 35.52 -10.19
N TRP A 192 45.65 35.04 -11.43
CA TRP A 192 44.41 35.20 -12.19
C TRP A 192 43.25 34.55 -11.48
N ALA A 193 43.33 33.25 -11.19
CA ALA A 193 42.26 32.51 -10.52
C ALA A 193 41.98 33.04 -9.10
N ALA A 194 43.02 33.46 -8.38
CA ALA A 194 42.91 33.99 -7.02
C ALA A 194 42.18 35.34 -6.95
N VAL A 195 42.14 36.11 -8.04
CA VAL A 195 41.45 37.42 -8.08
C VAL A 195 40.14 37.35 -8.86
N THR A 196 40.10 36.67 -10.01
CA THR A 196 38.88 36.62 -10.85
C THR A 196 37.74 35.89 -10.17
N ILE A 197 38.00 34.76 -9.53
CA ILE A 197 36.95 33.94 -8.90
C ILE A 197 36.27 34.69 -7.74
N PRO A 198 36.99 35.25 -6.74
CA PRO A 198 36.32 35.97 -5.65
C PRO A 198 35.67 37.28 -6.10
N VAL A 199 36.27 38.04 -7.03
CA VAL A 199 35.67 39.30 -7.49
C VAL A 199 34.44 39.04 -8.39
N ALA A 200 34.48 38.02 -9.25
CA ALA A 200 33.31 37.59 -10.04
C ALA A 200 32.22 37.00 -9.15
N GLY A 201 32.59 36.25 -8.12
CA GLY A 201 31.67 35.75 -7.09
C GLY A 201 30.98 36.88 -6.34
N LEU A 202 31.70 37.92 -5.94
CA LEU A 202 31.15 39.12 -5.28
C LEU A 202 30.26 39.94 -6.23
N GLY A 203 30.69 40.15 -7.48
CA GLY A 203 29.89 40.86 -8.49
C GLY A 203 28.60 40.11 -8.83
N TRP A 204 28.68 38.78 -8.96
CA TRP A 204 27.52 37.91 -9.14
C TRP A 204 26.58 37.94 -7.95
N ALA A 205 27.10 37.82 -6.72
CA ALA A 205 26.30 37.91 -5.50
C ALA A 205 25.62 39.28 -5.36
N GLY A 206 26.31 40.37 -5.68
CA GLY A 206 25.75 41.72 -5.72
C GLY A 206 24.65 41.89 -6.77
N THR A 207 24.84 41.33 -7.97
CA THR A 207 23.83 41.36 -9.04
C THR A 207 22.60 40.54 -8.66
N LEU A 208 22.82 39.35 -8.08
CA LEU A 208 21.75 38.49 -7.58
C LEU A 208 20.96 39.19 -6.46
N TRP A 209 21.65 39.92 -5.58
CA TRP A 209 21.02 40.71 -4.52
C TRP A 209 20.17 41.86 -5.07
N VAL A 210 20.68 42.64 -6.03
CA VAL A 210 19.93 43.73 -6.69
C VAL A 210 18.72 43.18 -7.46
N VAL A 211 18.89 42.09 -8.21
CA VAL A 211 17.77 41.45 -8.94
C VAL A 211 16.73 40.92 -7.97
N ARG A 212 17.15 40.25 -6.90
CA ARG A 212 16.22 39.74 -5.88
C ARG A 212 15.49 40.89 -5.16
N MET A 213 16.16 42.03 -4.94
CA MET A 213 15.56 43.25 -4.40
C MET A 213 14.54 43.85 -5.37
N LEU A 214 14.86 43.94 -6.67
CA LEU A 214 13.95 44.45 -7.70
C LEU A 214 12.73 43.54 -7.92
N VAL A 215 12.94 42.22 -7.96
CA VAL A 215 11.85 41.23 -8.03
C VAL A 215 10.96 41.37 -6.81
N ARG A 216 11.53 41.39 -5.59
CA ARG A 216 10.73 41.58 -4.36
C ARG A 216 9.94 42.89 -4.39
N ARG A 217 10.55 44.01 -4.82
CA ARG A 217 9.86 45.31 -4.91
C ARG A 217 8.71 45.29 -5.93
N ARG A 218 8.94 44.77 -7.13
CA ARG A 218 7.91 44.68 -8.19
C ARG A 218 6.80 43.70 -7.82
N THR A 219 7.14 42.58 -7.18
CA THR A 219 6.16 41.62 -6.66
C THR A 219 5.32 42.29 -5.56
N LEU A 220 5.91 43.07 -4.65
CA LEU A 220 5.18 43.83 -3.64
C LEU A 220 4.24 44.89 -4.23
N GLU A 221 4.65 45.60 -5.28
CA GLU A 221 3.82 46.61 -5.97
C GLU A 221 2.50 46.04 -6.52
N VAL A 222 2.45 44.75 -6.86
CA VAL A 222 1.25 44.08 -7.40
C VAL A 222 0.54 43.23 -6.35
N TYR A 223 1.29 42.55 -5.48
CA TYR A 223 0.75 41.64 -4.47
C TYR A 223 0.04 42.38 -3.33
N VAL A 224 0.51 43.57 -2.93
CA VAL A 224 -0.14 44.36 -1.88
C VAL A 224 -1.53 44.86 -2.33
N PRO A 225 -1.71 45.48 -3.53
CA PRO A 225 -3.04 45.82 -4.04
C PRO A 225 -3.96 44.62 -4.23
N LEU A 226 -3.42 43.46 -4.61
CA LEU A 226 -4.18 42.21 -4.73
C LEU A 226 -4.78 41.80 -3.39
N LEU A 227 -3.97 41.79 -2.32
CA LEU A 227 -4.44 41.46 -0.97
C LEU A 227 -5.43 42.51 -0.44
N GLN A 228 -5.22 43.78 -0.75
CA GLN A 228 -6.19 44.84 -0.40
C GLN A 228 -7.53 44.64 -1.11
N ALA A 229 -7.53 44.29 -2.40
CA ALA A 229 -8.75 44.01 -3.16
C ALA A 229 -9.49 42.76 -2.64
N LEU A 230 -8.77 41.71 -2.24
CA LEU A 230 -9.36 40.53 -1.59
C LEU A 230 -9.96 40.87 -0.22
N ALA A 231 -9.25 41.65 0.60
CA ALA A 231 -9.76 42.10 1.90
C ALA A 231 -11.00 43.01 1.76
N GLU A 232 -11.04 43.87 0.73
CA GLU A 232 -12.22 44.65 0.37
C GLU A 232 -13.40 43.76 -0.06
N ALA A 233 -13.14 42.72 -0.85
CA ALA A 233 -14.15 41.76 -1.29
C ALA A 233 -14.74 40.97 -0.12
N GLU A 234 -13.89 40.50 0.81
CA GLU A 234 -14.33 39.79 2.02
C GLU A 234 -15.18 40.67 2.93
N ARG A 235 -14.76 41.93 3.18
CA ARG A 235 -15.55 42.87 3.97
C ARG A 235 -16.85 43.25 3.29
N ALA A 236 -16.85 43.49 1.98
CA ALA A 236 -18.06 43.80 1.23
C ALA A 236 -19.04 42.60 1.25
N ARG A 237 -18.53 41.37 1.17
CA ARG A 237 -19.30 40.13 1.33
C ARG A 237 -19.88 40.00 2.74
N ASP A 238 -19.12 40.29 3.78
CA ASP A 238 -19.60 40.19 5.16
C ASP A 238 -20.64 41.28 5.47
N VAL A 239 -20.46 42.50 4.93
CA VAL A 239 -21.48 43.56 4.96
C VAL A 239 -22.70 43.16 4.13
N TRP A 240 -22.53 42.53 2.96
CA TRP A 240 -23.63 42.01 2.15
C TRP A 240 -24.43 40.96 2.92
N LYS A 241 -23.76 40.00 3.56
CA LYS A 241 -24.37 38.96 4.39
C LYS A 241 -25.09 39.56 5.60
N ALA A 242 -24.45 40.48 6.32
CA ALA A 242 -25.05 41.14 7.48
C ALA A 242 -26.26 42.02 7.08
N ARG A 243 -26.23 42.63 5.87
CA ARG A 243 -27.34 43.41 5.34
C ARG A 243 -28.47 42.51 4.85
N LEU A 244 -28.17 41.40 4.17
CA LEU A 244 -29.16 40.41 3.73
C LEU A 244 -29.89 39.80 4.94
N VAL A 245 -29.15 39.42 5.99
CA VAL A 245 -29.73 38.93 7.25
C VAL A 245 -30.56 40.00 7.95
N ARG A 246 -30.11 41.26 7.96
CA ARG A 246 -30.89 42.38 8.52
C ARG A 246 -32.13 42.69 7.69
N HIS A 247 -32.06 42.67 6.36
CA HIS A 247 -33.18 42.92 5.46
C HIS A 247 -34.22 41.81 5.57
N TYR A 248 -33.79 40.54 5.56
CA TYR A 248 -34.67 39.40 5.78
C TYR A 248 -35.34 39.43 7.15
N LYS A 249 -34.62 39.79 8.23
CA LYS A 249 -35.22 40.01 9.55
C LYS A 249 -36.20 41.17 9.53
N HIS A 250 -35.84 42.30 8.90
CA HIS A 250 -36.65 43.50 8.82
C HIS A 250 -37.91 43.29 7.98
N ASP A 251 -37.84 42.64 6.82
CA ASP A 251 -38.98 42.34 5.94
C ASP A 251 -39.89 41.29 6.55
N ARG A 252 -39.33 40.27 7.20
CA ARG A 252 -40.13 39.33 7.99
C ARG A 252 -40.84 40.03 9.16
N GLU A 253 -40.20 40.99 9.80
CA GLU A 253 -40.83 41.86 10.80
C GLU A 253 -41.82 42.83 10.18
N ARG A 254 -41.58 43.33 8.97
CA ARG A 254 -42.46 44.24 8.21
C ARG A 254 -43.71 43.54 7.75
N HIS A 255 -43.64 42.32 7.22
CA HIS A 255 -44.80 41.51 6.85
C HIS A 255 -45.55 41.00 8.08
N ARG A 256 -44.86 40.73 9.20
CA ARG A 256 -45.51 40.50 10.50
C ARG A 256 -46.19 41.75 11.02
N ALA A 257 -45.55 42.90 10.90
CA ALA A 257 -46.08 44.21 11.28
C ALA A 257 -47.21 44.61 10.34
N ASP A 258 -47.18 44.28 9.06
CA ASP A 258 -48.21 44.57 8.07
C ASP A 258 -49.41 43.62 8.23
N LYS A 259 -49.20 42.35 8.57
CA LYS A 259 -50.28 41.47 9.09
C LYS A 259 -50.90 42.08 10.35
N ARG A 260 -50.07 42.53 11.29
CA ARG A 260 -50.53 43.21 12.51
C ARG A 260 -51.17 44.55 12.20
N ARG A 261 -50.78 45.27 11.15
CA ARG A 261 -51.27 46.60 10.77
C ARG A 261 -52.54 46.51 9.95
N LYS A 262 -52.67 45.53 9.05
CA LYS A 262 -53.91 45.20 8.32
C LYS A 262 -54.94 44.58 9.26
N ARG A 263 -54.51 43.73 10.20
CA ARG A 263 -55.39 43.27 11.28
C ARG A 263 -55.74 44.40 12.24
N ALA A 264 -54.77 45.19 12.70
CA ALA A 264 -55.05 46.37 13.51
C ALA A 264 -55.82 47.46 12.75
N ALA A 265 -55.75 47.51 11.41
CA ALA A 265 -56.54 48.43 10.58
C ALA A 265 -57.95 47.87 10.35
N ALA A 266 -58.13 46.56 10.20
CA ALA A 266 -59.44 45.92 10.21
C ALA A 266 -60.07 46.05 11.61
N ASP A 267 -59.30 45.84 12.68
CA ASP A 267 -59.69 46.08 14.06
C ASP A 267 -59.98 47.57 14.29
N ALA A 268 -59.16 48.49 13.79
CA ALA A 268 -59.37 49.93 13.93
C ALA A 268 -60.45 50.49 12.99
N GLN A 269 -60.75 49.83 11.87
CA GLN A 269 -61.85 50.14 10.96
C GLN A 269 -63.14 49.62 11.58
N TYR A 270 -63.17 48.38 12.07
CA TYR A 270 -64.26 47.85 12.86
C TYR A 270 -64.49 48.66 14.13
N GLN A 271 -63.46 49.03 14.89
CA GLN A 271 -63.56 49.90 16.06
C GLN A 271 -63.92 51.34 15.69
N ARG A 272 -63.61 51.81 14.46
CA ARG A 272 -64.07 53.13 13.97
C ARG A 272 -65.51 53.08 13.50
N ASP A 273 -65.94 52.06 12.78
CA ASP A 273 -67.30 51.93 12.24
C ASP A 273 -68.26 51.50 13.35
N LEU A 274 -67.84 50.59 14.23
CA LEU A 274 -68.49 50.31 15.51
C LEU A 274 -68.40 51.53 16.41
N GLY A 275 -67.27 52.24 16.43
CA GLY A 275 -67.14 53.50 17.17
C GLY A 275 -68.03 54.62 16.61
N GLU A 276 -68.32 54.65 15.32
CA GLU A 276 -69.21 55.60 14.64
C GLU A 276 -70.66 55.19 14.80
N LEU A 277 -70.95 53.88 14.84
CA LEU A 277 -72.26 53.30 15.14
C LEU A 277 -72.60 53.44 16.63
N VAL A 278 -71.64 53.17 17.52
CA VAL A 278 -71.68 53.43 18.97
C VAL A 278 -71.74 54.92 19.19
N ALA A 279 -70.95 55.75 18.51
CA ALA A 279 -71.05 57.20 18.62
C ALA A 279 -72.32 57.72 17.95
N TRP A 280 -72.93 57.06 16.97
CA TRP A 280 -74.23 57.44 16.41
C TRP A 280 -75.35 57.03 17.38
N HIS A 281 -75.25 55.85 17.99
CA HIS A 281 -76.15 55.36 19.02
C HIS A 281 -76.05 56.26 20.25
N GLU A 282 -74.86 56.41 20.82
CA GLU A 282 -74.54 57.38 21.87
C GLU A 282 -74.87 58.80 21.44
N ARG A 283 -74.58 59.30 20.23
CA ARG A 283 -74.99 60.69 19.87
C ARG A 283 -76.50 60.83 19.70
N SER A 284 -77.22 59.82 19.23
CA SER A 284 -78.67 59.89 19.02
C SER A 284 -79.41 59.68 20.34
N ALA A 285 -78.98 58.71 21.13
CA ALA A 285 -79.39 58.48 22.51
C ALA A 285 -79.00 59.66 23.39
N GLN A 286 -77.76 60.18 23.32
CA GLN A 286 -77.30 61.43 23.95
C GLN A 286 -77.93 62.67 23.31
N ALA A 287 -78.44 62.68 22.09
CA ALA A 287 -79.18 63.84 21.60
C ALA A 287 -80.55 63.88 22.27
N VAL A 288 -81.25 62.74 22.35
CA VAL A 288 -82.52 62.61 23.07
C VAL A 288 -82.32 62.81 24.58
N VAL A 289 -81.28 62.21 25.17
CA VAL A 289 -80.87 62.34 26.58
C VAL A 289 -80.29 63.71 26.86
N ALA A 290 -79.54 64.36 25.97
CA ALA A 290 -79.04 65.72 26.16
C ALA A 290 -80.05 66.78 25.74
N GLU A 291 -81.13 66.46 25.04
CA GLU A 291 -82.27 67.38 24.85
C GLU A 291 -83.19 67.31 26.06
N ARG A 292 -83.45 66.10 26.60
CA ARG A 292 -83.99 65.88 27.94
C ARG A 292 -83.15 66.55 29.01
N ASP A 293 -81.85 66.27 29.04
CA ASP A 293 -80.88 66.78 30.02
C ASP A 293 -80.51 68.22 29.71
N ARG A 294 -80.64 68.76 28.49
CA ARG A 294 -80.59 70.22 28.29
C ARG A 294 -81.81 70.86 28.86
N ALA A 295 -83.01 70.31 28.69
CA ALA A 295 -84.21 70.87 29.27
C ALA A 295 -84.22 70.73 30.82
N LEU A 296 -83.76 69.58 31.35
CA LEU A 296 -83.58 69.34 32.78
C LEU A 296 -82.38 70.08 33.36
N ALA A 297 -81.29 70.26 32.62
CA ALA A 297 -80.13 71.03 33.03
C ALA A 297 -80.26 72.50 32.65
N GLU A 298 -81.17 72.99 31.84
CA GLU A 298 -81.49 74.43 31.78
C GLU A 298 -82.17 74.80 33.11
N LEU A 299 -83.02 73.89 33.58
CA LEU A 299 -83.74 73.99 34.85
C LEU A 299 -82.84 73.73 36.06
N ALA A 300 -82.00 72.68 36.01
CA ALA A 300 -81.03 72.35 37.04
C ALA A 300 -79.80 73.26 36.95
N ARG A 301 -79.36 73.77 35.78
CA ARG A 301 -78.37 74.86 35.74
C ARG A 301 -78.97 76.15 36.27
N ARG A 302 -80.27 76.45 36.12
CA ARG A 302 -80.85 77.59 36.86
C ARG A 302 -80.83 77.38 38.37
N ARG A 303 -80.99 76.14 38.85
CA ARG A 303 -80.94 75.79 40.28
C ARG A 303 -79.52 75.76 40.84
N GLU A 304 -78.71 74.91 40.25
CA GLU A 304 -77.33 74.61 40.57
C GLU A 304 -76.39 75.78 40.19
N SER A 305 -76.63 76.55 39.13
CA SER A 305 -75.78 77.74 38.88
C SER A 305 -76.00 78.87 39.87
N GLU A 306 -77.11 78.91 40.59
CA GLU A 306 -77.29 79.90 41.64
C GLU A 306 -76.90 79.30 43.01
N THR A 307 -77.19 78.00 43.30
CA THR A 307 -76.95 77.41 44.63
C THR A 307 -75.52 76.89 44.72
N ALA A 308 -75.02 76.24 43.65
CA ALA A 308 -73.63 75.82 43.56
C ALA A 308 -72.70 76.99 43.24
N ARG A 309 -73.15 78.15 42.74
CA ARG A 309 -72.26 79.31 42.66
C ARG A 309 -71.88 79.83 44.04
N CYS A 310 -72.80 79.78 45.02
CA CYS A 310 -72.52 80.16 46.40
C CYS A 310 -71.74 79.10 47.19
N ASP A 311 -72.01 77.80 46.98
CA ASP A 311 -71.30 76.75 47.74
C ASP A 311 -70.08 76.16 47.04
N ALA A 312 -70.06 76.06 45.70
CA ALA A 312 -68.86 75.60 45.01
C ALA A 312 -67.72 76.61 45.14
N GLN A 313 -67.97 77.91 45.34
CA GLN A 313 -66.86 78.85 45.56
C GLN A 313 -66.08 78.56 46.86
N ALA A 314 -66.76 78.23 47.95
CA ALA A 314 -66.10 77.95 49.22
C ALA A 314 -65.67 76.48 49.36
N GLN A 315 -66.44 75.54 48.80
CA GLN A 315 -66.19 74.11 48.90
C GLN A 315 -65.18 73.60 47.86
N ALA A 316 -65.13 74.19 46.65
CA ALA A 316 -64.12 73.82 45.65
C ALA A 316 -62.69 74.15 46.10
N ARG A 317 -62.47 75.28 46.80
CA ARG A 317 -61.13 75.63 47.30
C ARG A 317 -60.64 74.68 48.40
N LEU A 318 -61.55 74.14 49.22
CA LEU A 318 -61.22 73.20 50.30
C LEU A 318 -61.05 71.75 49.79
N GLU A 319 -61.87 71.34 48.83
CA GLU A 319 -61.79 70.00 48.24
C GLU A 319 -60.67 69.86 47.21
N GLU A 320 -60.26 70.93 46.53
CA GLU A 320 -59.13 70.89 45.60
C GLU A 320 -57.82 70.52 46.30
N SER A 321 -57.54 71.12 47.47
CA SER A 321 -56.37 70.80 48.28
C SER A 321 -56.43 69.36 48.84
N ARG A 322 -57.63 68.85 49.18
CA ARG A 322 -57.84 67.49 49.74
C ARG A 322 -57.78 66.38 48.69
N LEU A 323 -58.35 66.61 47.50
CA LEU A 323 -58.31 65.67 46.38
C LEU A 323 -56.91 65.55 45.76
N GLN A 324 -56.10 66.62 45.76
CA GLN A 324 -54.72 66.53 45.28
C GLN A 324 -53.87 65.58 46.13
N TYR A 325 -54.04 65.60 47.46
CA TYR A 325 -53.36 64.68 48.36
C TYR A 325 -53.85 63.22 48.19
N GLN A 326 -55.17 63.00 48.10
CA GLN A 326 -55.75 61.66 47.97
C GLN A 326 -55.47 61.01 46.59
N ARG A 327 -55.54 61.78 45.50
CA ARG A 327 -55.19 61.30 44.15
C ARG A 327 -53.72 60.91 44.04
N ALA A 328 -52.82 61.68 44.67
CA ALA A 328 -51.40 61.34 44.68
C ALA A 328 -51.08 60.06 45.47
N SER A 329 -51.85 59.77 46.52
CA SER A 329 -51.69 58.56 47.35
C SER A 329 -52.26 57.29 46.68
N HIS A 330 -53.45 57.38 46.07
CA HIS A 330 -54.06 56.26 45.33
C HIS A 330 -53.31 55.93 44.04
N ALA A 331 -52.91 56.94 43.26
CA ALA A 331 -52.11 56.71 42.05
C ALA A 331 -50.73 56.09 42.35
N MET A 332 -50.19 56.26 43.57
CA MET A 332 -48.98 55.56 44.00
C MET A 332 -49.26 54.10 44.37
N HIS A 333 -50.39 53.79 45.02
CA HIS A 333 -50.79 52.40 45.32
C HIS A 333 -51.10 51.59 44.05
N ASP A 334 -51.88 52.14 43.12
CA ASP A 334 -52.23 51.46 41.88
C ASP A 334 -51.00 51.25 40.97
N ARG A 335 -50.05 52.21 40.96
CA ARG A 335 -48.75 52.04 40.26
C ARG A 335 -47.88 50.99 40.93
N PHE A 336 -47.90 50.89 42.25
CA PHE A 336 -47.15 49.88 42.98
C PHE A 336 -47.70 48.47 42.72
N ASP A 337 -49.02 48.29 42.74
CA ASP A 337 -49.65 46.98 42.49
C ASP A 337 -49.52 46.53 41.03
N LEU A 338 -49.65 47.45 40.06
CA LEU A 338 -49.39 47.17 38.65
C LEU A 338 -47.92 46.83 38.39
N ALA A 339 -46.99 47.59 38.98
CA ALA A 339 -45.55 47.31 38.88
C ALA A 339 -45.19 45.98 39.53
N ARG A 340 -45.82 45.63 40.66
CA ARG A 340 -45.66 44.34 41.34
C ARG A 340 -46.17 43.17 40.50
N GLN A 341 -47.34 43.27 39.88
CA GLN A 341 -47.87 42.22 38.98
C GLN A 341 -47.03 42.05 37.71
N GLN A 342 -46.54 43.15 37.13
CA GLN A 342 -45.62 43.12 35.99
C GLN A 342 -44.26 42.52 36.36
N ALA A 343 -43.74 42.83 37.55
CA ALA A 343 -42.51 42.22 38.05
C ALA A 343 -42.68 40.72 38.33
N LEU A 344 -43.81 40.30 38.93
CA LEU A 344 -44.08 38.89 39.23
C LEU A 344 -44.25 38.04 37.96
N SER A 345 -44.97 38.54 36.97
CA SER A 345 -45.15 37.86 35.68
C SER A 345 -43.86 37.82 34.85
N ARG A 346 -43.02 38.85 34.93
CA ARG A 346 -41.68 38.86 34.34
C ARG A 346 -40.76 37.85 35.02
N TYR A 347 -40.78 37.80 36.36
CA TYR A 347 -40.04 36.80 37.13
C TYR A 347 -40.48 35.38 36.77
N GLN A 348 -41.78 35.08 36.75
CA GLN A 348 -42.30 33.76 36.39
C GLN A 348 -41.88 33.35 34.97
N ARG A 349 -41.99 34.25 33.99
CA ARG A 349 -41.57 33.97 32.60
C ARG A 349 -40.07 33.68 32.51
N GLN A 350 -39.24 34.52 33.11
CA GLN A 350 -37.78 34.33 33.11
C GLN A 350 -37.38 33.07 33.88
N HIS A 351 -38.06 32.75 34.98
CA HIS A 351 -37.85 31.54 35.75
C HIS A 351 -38.14 30.29 34.91
N THR A 352 -39.28 30.25 34.21
CA THR A 352 -39.63 29.15 33.30
C THR A 352 -38.66 29.04 32.11
N GLU A 353 -38.28 30.15 31.49
CA GLU A 353 -37.33 30.16 30.37
C GLU A 353 -35.95 29.60 30.77
N VAL A 354 -35.45 29.96 31.96
CA VAL A 354 -34.17 29.44 32.47
C VAL A 354 -34.29 27.95 32.85
N LEU A 355 -35.40 27.53 33.46
CA LEU A 355 -35.64 26.13 33.81
C LEU A 355 -35.71 25.23 32.56
N GLU A 356 -36.44 25.64 31.52
CA GLU A 356 -36.52 24.92 30.24
C GLU A 356 -35.15 24.87 29.54
N SER A 357 -34.40 25.99 29.53
CA SER A 357 -33.04 26.04 28.96
C SER A 357 -32.07 25.13 29.71
N TRP A 358 -32.17 25.05 31.04
CA TRP A 358 -31.36 24.16 31.86
C TRP A 358 -31.67 22.68 31.56
N GLN A 359 -32.95 22.31 31.52
CA GLN A 359 -33.38 20.94 31.21
C GLN A 359 -32.94 20.49 29.81
N ALA A 360 -33.11 21.34 28.80
CA ALA A 360 -32.66 21.07 27.44
C ALA A 360 -31.13 20.94 27.35
N GLY A 361 -30.39 21.82 28.05
CA GLY A 361 -28.93 21.77 28.13
C GLY A 361 -28.43 20.49 28.81
N ARG A 362 -29.03 20.11 29.95
CA ARG A 362 -28.74 18.88 30.69
C ARG A 362 -28.95 17.63 29.82
N ALA A 363 -30.11 17.53 29.16
CA ALA A 363 -30.40 16.38 28.29
C ALA A 363 -29.38 16.26 27.15
N LYS A 364 -29.01 17.39 26.54
CA LYS A 364 -28.01 17.41 25.47
C LYS A 364 -26.61 17.02 25.97
N LEU A 365 -26.20 17.50 27.15
CA LEU A 365 -24.91 17.14 27.73
C LEU A 365 -24.83 15.65 28.05
N LEU A 366 -25.84 15.10 28.72
CA LEU A 366 -25.88 13.68 29.08
C LEU A 366 -25.85 12.78 27.83
N ALA A 367 -26.62 13.12 26.79
CA ALA A 367 -26.58 12.39 25.51
C ALA A 367 -25.18 12.40 24.85
N HIS A 368 -24.45 13.52 24.93
CA HIS A 368 -23.07 13.56 24.41
C HIS A 368 -22.09 12.75 25.27
N ILE A 369 -22.27 12.74 26.59
CA ILE A 369 -21.45 11.93 27.51
C ILE A 369 -21.67 10.44 27.21
N ASP A 370 -22.92 10.01 27.10
CA ASP A 370 -23.26 8.61 26.79
C ASP A 370 -22.69 8.20 25.43
N SER A 371 -22.82 9.05 24.41
CA SER A 371 -22.23 8.81 23.09
C SER A 371 -20.70 8.72 23.13
N LEU A 372 -20.03 9.60 23.90
CA LEU A 372 -18.57 9.57 24.04
C LEU A 372 -18.11 8.29 24.74
N GLN A 373 -18.79 7.91 25.83
CA GLN A 373 -18.49 6.68 26.57
C GLN A 373 -18.70 5.44 25.70
N GLN A 374 -19.78 5.39 24.92
CA GLN A 374 -20.06 4.30 24.00
C GLN A 374 -18.97 4.18 22.92
N CYS A 375 -18.58 5.28 22.27
CA CYS A 375 -17.51 5.28 21.27
C CYS A 375 -16.17 4.79 21.86
N VAL A 376 -15.83 5.23 23.08
CA VAL A 376 -14.61 4.78 23.76
C VAL A 376 -14.70 3.30 24.14
N GLN A 377 -15.86 2.81 24.58
CA GLN A 377 -16.04 1.41 24.95
C GLN A 377 -16.01 0.46 23.73
N GLU A 378 -16.53 0.90 22.58
CA GLU A 378 -16.46 0.17 21.31
C GLU A 378 -15.01 0.12 20.77
N ALA A 379 -14.27 1.23 20.82
CA ALA A 379 -12.88 1.30 20.36
C ALA A 379 -11.88 0.68 21.34
N PHE A 380 -12.18 0.73 22.65
CA PHE A 380 -11.32 0.26 23.73
C PHE A 380 -12.12 -0.58 24.74
N PRO A 381 -12.49 -1.82 24.40
CA PRO A 381 -13.28 -2.66 25.28
C PRO A 381 -12.58 -2.92 26.62
N ALA A 382 -13.36 -3.36 27.61
CA ALA A 382 -12.83 -3.78 28.91
C ALA A 382 -11.87 -4.98 28.75
N TRP A 383 -10.92 -5.12 29.66
CA TRP A 383 -9.87 -6.14 29.57
C TRP A 383 -10.40 -7.56 29.48
N ASP A 384 -11.45 -7.89 30.26
CA ASP A 384 -12.07 -9.22 30.24
C ASP A 384 -12.71 -9.55 28.89
N ALA A 385 -13.35 -8.56 28.26
CA ALA A 385 -13.95 -8.72 26.94
C ALA A 385 -12.87 -8.93 25.86
N LEU A 386 -11.77 -8.16 25.92
CA LEU A 386 -10.63 -8.34 25.02
C LEU A 386 -9.94 -9.70 25.19
N ALA A 387 -9.78 -10.16 26.43
CA ALA A 387 -9.15 -11.45 26.71
C ALA A 387 -10.03 -12.64 26.32
N ALA A 388 -11.35 -12.48 26.28
CA ALA A 388 -12.29 -13.50 25.81
C ALA A 388 -12.36 -13.58 24.29
N GLN A 389 -12.42 -12.43 23.60
CA GLN A 389 -12.54 -12.38 22.14
C GLN A 389 -11.83 -11.15 21.58
N TYR A 390 -10.54 -11.29 21.29
CA TYR A 390 -9.74 -10.25 20.64
C TYR A 390 -9.91 -10.30 19.12
N GLN A 391 -10.16 -9.14 18.51
CA GLN A 391 -10.07 -8.94 17.06
C GLN A 391 -9.13 -7.77 16.78
N PRO A 392 -8.12 -7.95 15.90
CA PRO A 392 -7.17 -6.89 15.61
C PRO A 392 -7.83 -5.73 14.86
N PRO A 393 -7.60 -4.47 15.27
CA PRO A 393 -8.14 -3.30 14.58
C PRO A 393 -7.45 -3.10 13.22
N GLN A 394 -8.18 -2.59 12.24
CA GLN A 394 -7.64 -2.31 10.89
C GLN A 394 -7.06 -0.90 10.72
N GLY A 395 -7.43 0.03 11.60
CA GLY A 395 -7.01 1.44 11.54
C GLY A 395 -6.34 1.91 12.83
N PHE A 396 -5.81 3.13 12.79
CA PHE A 396 -5.19 3.78 13.94
C PHE A 396 -6.23 4.56 14.76
N PRO A 397 -6.20 4.50 16.10
CA PRO A 397 -7.06 5.31 16.94
C PRO A 397 -6.60 6.78 16.91
N THR A 398 -7.55 7.71 17.03
CA THR A 398 -7.26 9.16 17.10
C THR A 398 -6.81 9.61 18.50
N ALA A 399 -7.12 8.83 19.53
CA ALA A 399 -6.72 9.09 20.90
C ALA A 399 -6.64 7.80 21.71
N LEU A 400 -5.83 7.78 22.76
CA LEU A 400 -5.68 6.63 23.66
C LEU A 400 -6.26 6.94 25.04
N PRO A 401 -7.05 6.03 25.64
CA PRO A 401 -7.52 6.21 27.01
C PRO A 401 -6.41 5.96 28.02
N VAL A 402 -6.20 6.94 28.90
CA VAL A 402 -5.20 6.88 29.98
C VAL A 402 -5.82 6.85 31.37
N GLY A 403 -7.14 7.04 31.47
CA GLY A 403 -7.87 7.03 32.74
C GLY A 403 -9.30 7.56 32.62
N LEU A 404 -9.89 7.92 33.75
CA LEU A 404 -11.22 8.51 33.88
C LEU A 404 -11.14 9.79 34.72
N TRP A 405 -11.84 10.82 34.25
CA TRP A 405 -12.12 12.05 35.00
C TRP A 405 -13.42 11.92 35.76
N HIS A 406 -13.38 12.10 37.07
CA HIS A 406 -14.56 12.19 37.92
C HIS A 406 -15.00 13.64 38.02
N VAL A 407 -16.13 13.95 37.39
CA VAL A 407 -16.73 15.29 37.43
C VAL A 407 -17.76 15.32 38.56
N PRO A 408 -17.62 16.24 39.54
CA PRO A 408 -18.58 16.35 40.64
C PRO A 408 -19.94 16.82 40.13
N ALA A 409 -20.98 16.59 40.94
CA ALA A 409 -22.33 17.01 40.60
C ALA A 409 -22.40 18.53 40.39
N VAL A 410 -23.01 18.95 39.28
CA VAL A 410 -23.25 20.36 38.96
C VAL A 410 -24.71 20.66 39.26
N SER A 411 -24.96 21.57 40.20
CA SER A 411 -26.29 21.94 40.65
C SER A 411 -26.51 23.44 40.54
N LEU A 412 -27.70 23.85 40.07
CA LEU A 412 -28.17 25.23 40.15
C LEU A 412 -29.11 25.45 41.33
N ALA A 413 -29.20 24.52 42.30
CA ALA A 413 -30.16 24.57 43.40
C ALA A 413 -30.10 25.87 44.24
N GLU A 414 -28.94 26.53 44.30
CA GLU A 414 -28.78 27.83 44.98
C GLU A 414 -29.48 29.00 44.26
N VAL A 415 -29.68 28.89 42.93
CA VAL A 415 -30.29 29.92 42.07
C VAL A 415 -31.70 29.50 41.62
N LEU A 416 -31.92 28.20 41.39
CA LEU A 416 -33.17 27.56 40.95
C LEU A 416 -33.35 26.25 41.73
N PRO A 417 -34.07 26.27 42.88
CA PRO A 417 -34.26 25.08 43.72
C PRO A 417 -34.99 23.92 43.02
N GLU A 418 -35.80 24.23 42.01
CA GLU A 418 -36.58 23.27 41.22
C GLU A 418 -35.77 22.63 40.07
N ALA A 419 -34.55 23.11 39.79
CA ALA A 419 -33.71 22.58 38.73
C ALA A 419 -33.06 21.26 39.15
N GLU A 420 -33.33 20.18 38.39
CA GLU A 420 -32.66 18.90 38.61
C GLU A 420 -31.13 19.04 38.43
N PRO A 421 -30.32 18.54 39.38
CA PRO A 421 -28.88 18.57 39.23
C PRO A 421 -28.40 17.64 38.11
N ILE A 422 -27.23 17.97 37.55
CA ILE A 422 -26.44 17.02 36.78
C ILE A 422 -25.66 16.23 37.81
N GLY A 423 -26.01 14.95 37.98
CA GLY A 423 -25.34 14.05 38.94
C GLY A 423 -23.85 13.92 38.64
N PRO A 424 -23.06 13.34 39.56
CA PRO A 424 -21.65 13.07 39.28
C PRO A 424 -21.55 12.10 38.08
N PHE A 425 -20.61 12.36 37.18
CA PHE A 425 -20.39 11.54 36.00
C PHE A 425 -18.89 11.39 35.68
N CYS A 426 -18.56 10.35 34.92
CA CYS A 426 -17.19 10.07 34.50
C CYS A 426 -16.99 10.46 33.04
N LEU A 427 -15.86 11.09 32.72
CA LEU A 427 -15.41 11.31 31.35
C LEU A 427 -14.13 10.51 31.07
N PRO A 428 -13.99 9.87 29.90
CA PRO A 428 -12.73 9.22 29.54
C PRO A 428 -11.61 10.26 29.39
N ALA A 429 -10.47 10.01 30.03
CA ALA A 429 -9.26 10.81 29.85
C ALA A 429 -8.50 10.28 28.64
N LEU A 430 -8.46 11.07 27.57
CA LEU A 430 -7.93 10.68 26.26
C LEU A 430 -6.68 11.51 25.93
N VAL A 431 -5.61 10.88 25.45
CA VAL A 431 -4.44 11.57 24.86
C VAL A 431 -4.43 11.45 23.34
N PRO A 432 -4.16 12.52 22.58
CA PRO A 432 -4.11 12.47 21.12
C PRO A 432 -3.03 11.51 20.61
N PHE A 433 -3.41 10.58 19.74
CA PHE A 433 -2.49 9.64 19.09
C PHE A 433 -2.69 9.73 17.57
N PRO A 434 -1.62 9.72 16.76
CA PRO A 434 -0.19 9.68 17.10
C PRO A 434 0.44 11.04 17.45
N GLN A 435 -0.33 12.14 17.47
CA GLN A 435 0.21 13.51 17.51
C GLN A 435 1.02 13.85 18.78
N ARG A 436 0.49 13.57 19.98
CA ARG A 436 1.16 13.85 21.28
C ARG A 436 0.85 12.78 22.34
N PRO A 437 1.19 11.50 22.13
CA PRO A 437 0.88 10.45 23.09
C PRO A 437 1.92 10.28 24.21
N SER A 438 2.97 11.11 24.23
CA SER A 438 4.03 11.00 25.24
C SER A 438 3.52 11.34 26.64
N LEU A 439 3.81 10.47 27.62
CA LEU A 439 3.44 10.62 29.03
C LEU A 439 4.68 10.62 29.93
N VAL A 440 4.70 11.54 30.89
CA VAL A 440 5.71 11.60 31.96
C VAL A 440 5.00 11.53 33.31
N PHE A 441 5.38 10.55 34.12
CA PHE A 441 4.88 10.33 35.47
C PHE A 441 5.93 10.76 36.48
N ARG A 442 5.68 11.82 37.25
CA ARG A 442 6.50 12.18 38.42
C ARG A 442 5.98 11.45 39.63
N ALA A 443 6.78 10.53 40.16
CA ALA A 443 6.34 9.61 41.20
C ALA A 443 7.31 9.59 42.37
N ALA A 444 6.76 9.51 43.59
CA ALA A 444 7.51 9.30 44.82
C ALA A 444 6.79 8.28 45.70
N GLY A 445 7.56 7.44 46.42
CA GLY A 445 6.99 6.44 47.33
C GLY A 445 6.06 5.43 46.61
N ALA A 446 4.85 5.25 47.11
CA ALA A 446 3.84 4.34 46.55
C ALA A 446 3.43 4.68 45.09
N GLY A 447 3.56 5.94 44.68
CA GLY A 447 3.26 6.35 43.31
C GLY A 447 4.15 5.73 42.25
N ARG A 448 5.33 5.19 42.62
CA ARG A 448 6.25 4.53 41.67
C ARG A 448 5.66 3.26 41.08
N GLU A 449 5.00 2.46 41.91
CA GLU A 449 4.35 1.21 41.49
C GLU A 449 3.13 1.52 40.61
N GLN A 450 2.30 2.48 41.00
CA GLN A 450 1.18 2.92 40.16
C GLN A 450 1.61 3.54 38.82
N ALA A 451 2.75 4.26 38.76
CA ALA A 451 3.29 4.74 37.49
C ALA A 451 3.68 3.57 36.57
N VAL A 452 4.30 2.51 37.11
CA VAL A 452 4.63 1.30 36.34
C VAL A 452 3.37 0.61 35.84
N HIS A 453 2.34 0.44 36.69
CA HIS A 453 1.06 -0.14 36.29
C HIS A 453 0.37 0.66 35.17
N ALA A 454 0.40 1.98 35.25
CA ALA A 454 -0.16 2.85 34.21
C ALA A 454 0.60 2.73 32.88
N ILE A 455 1.92 2.63 32.95
CA ILE A 455 2.75 2.36 31.77
C ILE A 455 2.36 0.99 31.18
N GLN A 456 2.27 -0.07 31.97
CA GLN A 456 1.83 -1.39 31.50
C GLN A 456 0.45 -1.34 30.83
N ALA A 457 -0.52 -0.64 31.44
CA ALA A 457 -1.86 -0.45 30.87
C ALA A 457 -1.80 0.30 29.52
N ALA A 458 -0.96 1.33 29.41
CA ALA A 458 -0.74 2.07 28.16
C ALA A 458 -0.10 1.20 27.08
N LEU A 459 0.89 0.37 27.41
CA LEU A 459 1.50 -0.60 26.48
C LEU A 459 0.45 -1.58 25.96
N LEU A 460 -0.39 -2.13 26.85
CA LEU A 460 -1.46 -3.05 26.46
C LEU A 460 -2.52 -2.36 25.59
N ARG A 461 -2.90 -1.11 25.91
CA ARG A 461 -3.80 -0.33 25.05
C ARG A 461 -3.19 -0.10 23.68
N LEU A 462 -1.92 0.27 23.59
CA LEU A 462 -1.21 0.41 22.30
C LEU A 462 -1.19 -0.92 21.52
N LEU A 463 -0.91 -2.04 22.17
CA LEU A 463 -0.88 -3.36 21.52
C LEU A 463 -2.25 -3.85 21.05
N THR A 464 -3.32 -3.51 21.77
CA THR A 464 -4.69 -3.96 21.47
C THR A 464 -5.46 -3.03 20.55
N SER A 465 -5.07 -1.75 20.48
CA SER A 465 -5.75 -0.72 19.68
C SER A 465 -5.04 -0.39 18.37
N LEU A 466 -3.84 -0.94 18.14
CA LEU A 466 -3.09 -0.77 16.90
C LEU A 466 -3.08 -2.05 16.07
N PRO A 467 -3.03 -1.96 14.73
CA PRO A 467 -2.86 -3.13 13.89
C PRO A 467 -1.57 -3.89 14.27
N PRO A 468 -1.60 -5.24 14.32
CA PRO A 468 -0.44 -6.02 14.73
C PRO A 468 0.82 -5.69 13.90
N GLY A 469 1.96 -5.53 14.56
CA GLY A 469 3.25 -5.22 13.92
C GLY A 469 3.48 -3.73 13.58
N LYS A 470 2.50 -2.85 13.82
CA LYS A 470 2.62 -1.40 13.59
C LYS A 470 3.13 -0.59 14.78
N VAL A 471 3.45 -1.24 15.90
CA VAL A 471 4.09 -0.63 17.08
C VAL A 471 5.26 -1.48 17.57
N ARG A 472 6.35 -0.83 17.99
CA ARG A 472 7.52 -1.45 18.61
C ARG A 472 7.87 -0.72 19.90
N PHE A 473 8.35 -1.46 20.89
CA PHE A 473 8.70 -0.96 22.21
C PHE A 473 10.19 -1.12 22.45
N THR A 474 10.80 -0.12 23.07
CA THR A 474 12.13 -0.23 23.68
C THR A 474 11.96 -0.02 25.17
N VAL A 475 12.14 -1.07 25.96
CA VAL A 475 11.82 -1.05 27.39
C VAL A 475 13.10 -0.99 28.23
N ILE A 476 13.19 0.03 29.07
CA ILE A 476 14.32 0.31 29.96
C ILE A 476 13.82 0.27 31.41
N ASP A 477 14.33 -0.67 32.20
CA ASP A 477 13.95 -0.85 33.61
C ASP A 477 15.17 -1.14 34.50
N PRO A 478 15.98 -0.12 34.78
CA PRO A 478 17.24 -0.27 35.52
C PRO A 478 17.03 -0.64 37.00
N VAL A 479 15.84 -0.36 37.57
CA VAL A 479 15.55 -0.61 39.00
C VAL A 479 14.83 -1.95 39.21
N GLY A 480 13.81 -2.26 38.41
CA GLY A 480 13.09 -3.53 38.52
C GLY A 480 13.82 -4.72 37.91
N LEU A 481 15.00 -4.52 37.32
CA LEU A 481 15.79 -5.52 36.60
C LEU A 481 14.96 -6.28 35.54
N GLY A 482 13.97 -5.60 34.96
CA GLY A 482 13.04 -6.13 33.96
C GLY A 482 11.83 -6.89 34.53
N GLN A 483 11.72 -7.08 35.85
CA GLN A 483 10.56 -7.76 36.45
C GLN A 483 9.24 -7.03 36.16
N ASN A 484 9.28 -5.69 36.11
CA ASN A 484 8.10 -4.86 35.85
C ASN A 484 7.46 -5.12 34.48
N PHE A 485 8.20 -5.67 33.50
CA PHE A 485 7.68 -5.91 32.15
C PHE A 485 7.89 -7.35 31.68
N ALA A 486 8.17 -8.27 32.60
CA ALA A 486 8.48 -9.66 32.29
C ALA A 486 7.36 -10.36 31.51
N ALA A 487 6.08 -10.07 31.80
CA ALA A 487 4.95 -10.64 31.07
C ALA A 487 4.99 -10.32 29.57
N PHE A 488 5.44 -9.11 29.20
CA PHE A 488 5.52 -8.70 27.80
C PHE A 488 6.60 -9.49 27.03
N MET A 489 7.59 -10.06 27.71
CA MET A 489 8.63 -10.87 27.07
C MET A 489 8.08 -12.11 26.35
N HIS A 490 6.89 -12.61 26.72
CA HIS A 490 6.19 -13.65 25.98
C HIS A 490 5.91 -13.28 24.52
N LEU A 491 5.85 -11.98 24.19
CA LEU A 491 5.73 -11.54 22.80
C LEU A 491 6.99 -11.85 21.98
N CYS A 492 8.16 -11.98 22.60
CA CYS A 492 9.41 -12.29 21.90
C CYS A 492 9.42 -13.72 21.32
N ASP A 493 8.66 -14.64 21.91
CA ASP A 493 8.47 -16.00 21.39
C ASP A 493 7.80 -15.99 20.00
N TYR A 494 7.04 -14.92 19.71
CA TYR A 494 6.32 -14.72 18.45
C TYR A 494 7.05 -13.72 17.54
N ASP A 495 7.45 -12.57 18.11
CA ASP A 495 8.22 -11.53 17.43
C ASP A 495 9.19 -10.79 18.36
N GLU A 496 10.47 -11.16 18.28
CA GLU A 496 11.57 -10.51 19.02
C GLU A 496 11.67 -8.99 18.78
N GLN A 497 11.25 -8.48 17.61
CA GLN A 497 11.38 -7.06 17.27
C GLN A 497 10.36 -6.16 17.98
N ILE A 498 9.31 -6.73 18.58
CA ILE A 498 8.28 -5.94 19.28
C ILE A 498 8.84 -5.32 20.56
N ILE A 499 9.73 -6.01 21.28
CA ILE A 499 10.36 -5.50 22.52
C ILE A 499 11.89 -5.37 22.38
N GLY A 500 12.46 -5.87 21.29
CA GLY A 500 13.90 -5.88 21.05
C GLY A 500 14.62 -7.02 21.78
N GLY A 501 13.94 -8.15 21.99
CA GLY A 501 14.47 -9.41 22.54
C GLY A 501 14.89 -9.39 24.02
N ARG A 502 15.00 -8.22 24.65
CA ARG A 502 15.32 -8.07 26.08
C ARG A 502 14.88 -6.72 26.64
N ILE A 503 14.78 -6.65 27.97
CA ILE A 503 14.63 -5.40 28.73
C ILE A 503 16.02 -4.89 29.11
N TRP A 504 16.27 -3.60 28.94
CA TRP A 504 17.59 -3.00 29.06
C TRP A 504 17.79 -2.39 30.46
N THR A 505 18.88 -2.75 31.12
CA THR A 505 19.15 -2.38 32.53
C THR A 505 20.52 -1.72 32.73
N GLU A 506 21.51 -2.08 31.90
CA GLU A 506 22.91 -1.64 32.02
C GLU A 506 23.17 -0.30 31.31
N PRO A 507 23.95 0.64 31.91
CA PRO A 507 24.17 1.99 31.37
C PRO A 507 24.67 2.04 29.92
N GLY A 508 25.72 1.27 29.58
CA GLY A 508 26.29 1.28 28.22
C GLY A 508 25.35 0.69 27.16
N GLN A 509 24.49 -0.25 27.57
CA GLN A 509 23.50 -0.82 26.67
C GLN A 509 22.32 0.12 26.44
N ILE A 510 21.89 0.84 27.49
CA ILE A 510 20.88 1.89 27.41
C ILE A 510 21.33 2.97 26.42
N GLU A 511 22.55 3.47 26.55
CA GLU A 511 23.07 4.50 25.65
C GLU A 511 23.12 4.04 24.19
N ALA A 512 23.57 2.80 23.94
CA ALA A 512 23.58 2.21 22.60
C ALA A 512 22.16 2.13 21.99
N ARG A 513 21.14 1.72 22.77
CA ARG A 513 19.76 1.66 22.28
C ARG A 513 19.18 3.04 21.96
N LEU A 514 19.48 4.05 22.78
CA LEU A 514 19.08 5.42 22.48
C LEU A 514 19.81 5.97 21.25
N ALA A 515 21.05 5.55 21.00
CA ALA A 515 21.78 5.88 19.78
C ALA A 515 21.15 5.26 18.53
N ASP A 516 20.81 3.96 18.58
CA ASP A 516 20.10 3.27 17.50
C ASP A 516 18.77 3.98 17.16
N LEU A 517 18.01 4.41 18.18
CA LEU A 517 16.77 5.18 17.98
C LEU A 517 17.02 6.54 17.30
N CYS A 518 18.10 7.24 17.67
CA CYS A 518 18.46 8.51 17.03
C CYS A 518 18.84 8.31 15.56
N GLU A 519 19.64 7.30 15.22
CA GLU A 519 20.05 6.99 13.83
C GLU A 519 18.82 6.61 12.97
N GLN A 520 17.89 5.88 13.56
CA GLN A 520 16.61 5.56 12.91
C GLN A 520 15.77 6.82 12.66
N MET A 521 15.68 7.74 13.63
CA MET A 521 15.01 9.03 13.44
C MET A 521 15.67 9.85 12.32
N GLU A 522 17.00 9.88 12.25
CA GLU A 522 17.74 10.54 11.16
C GLU A 522 17.40 9.91 9.80
N THR A 523 17.33 8.57 9.74
CA THR A 523 16.93 7.85 8.53
C THR A 523 15.51 8.22 8.10
N ILE A 524 14.55 8.26 9.05
CA ILE A 524 13.16 8.64 8.77
C ILE A 524 13.10 10.08 8.23
N ILE A 525 13.80 11.02 8.85
CA ILE A 525 13.85 12.43 8.43
C ILE A 525 14.44 12.56 7.02
N GLN A 526 15.59 11.94 6.78
CA GLN A 526 16.36 12.11 5.54
C GLN A 526 15.85 11.26 4.37
N LYS A 527 15.23 10.10 4.64
CA LYS A 527 14.77 9.16 3.60
C LYS A 527 13.27 9.17 3.38
N TYR A 528 12.45 9.25 4.44
CA TYR A 528 11.00 9.15 4.32
C TYR A 528 10.32 10.52 4.30
N LEU A 529 10.63 11.41 5.25
CA LEU A 529 9.95 12.71 5.36
C LEU A 529 10.39 13.70 4.27
N ARG A 530 11.69 13.84 3.98
CA ARG A 530 12.27 14.52 2.80
C ARG A 530 11.60 15.84 2.37
N ASN A 531 11.22 16.73 3.30
CA ASN A 531 10.42 17.94 3.01
C ASN A 531 9.10 17.70 2.23
N GLU A 532 8.73 16.44 1.99
CA GLU A 532 7.48 16.01 1.35
C GLU A 532 6.39 15.80 2.40
N TYR A 533 6.76 15.31 3.60
CA TYR A 533 5.86 15.06 4.73
C TYR A 533 6.39 15.74 6.01
N ALA A 534 5.50 16.32 6.81
CA ALA A 534 5.88 17.01 8.05
C ALA A 534 6.12 16.04 9.22
N THR A 535 5.36 14.93 9.25
CA THR A 535 5.43 13.88 10.28
C THR A 535 5.35 12.48 9.67
N LEU A 536 5.76 11.46 10.43
CA LEU A 536 5.62 10.06 10.03
C LEU A 536 4.15 9.67 9.82
N ASP A 537 3.22 10.31 10.52
CA ASP A 537 1.78 10.04 10.42
C ASP A 537 1.27 10.32 9.00
N GLU A 538 1.66 11.46 8.43
CA GLU A 538 1.32 11.86 7.06
C GLU A 538 1.94 10.88 6.05
N TYR A 539 3.20 10.49 6.25
CA TYR A 539 3.87 9.49 5.42
C TYR A 539 3.15 8.13 5.48
N ASN A 540 2.83 7.65 6.68
CA ASN A 540 2.18 6.36 6.91
C ASN A 540 0.77 6.30 6.33
N ALA A 541 0.03 7.40 6.36
CA ALA A 541 -1.29 7.51 5.74
C ALA A 541 -1.23 7.25 4.21
N GLN A 542 -0.12 7.63 3.56
CA GLN A 542 0.08 7.42 2.12
C GLN A 542 0.83 6.11 1.79
N ALA A 543 1.67 5.62 2.70
CA ALA A 543 2.50 4.44 2.48
C ALA A 543 1.71 3.11 2.46
N GLY A 544 0.52 3.07 3.08
CA GLY A 544 -0.36 1.89 3.07
C GLY A 544 0.27 0.68 3.75
N GLU A 545 0.40 -0.44 3.03
CA GLU A 545 0.97 -1.68 3.59
C GLU A 545 2.42 -1.50 4.06
N VAL A 546 3.17 -0.61 3.40
CA VAL A 546 4.59 -0.32 3.65
C VAL A 546 4.79 0.74 4.75
N ALA A 547 3.75 1.08 5.51
CA ALA A 547 3.88 2.02 6.63
C ALA A 547 4.91 1.56 7.67
N GLU A 548 5.70 2.51 8.15
CA GLU A 548 6.72 2.35 9.20
C GLU A 548 6.05 2.24 10.57
N PRO A 549 6.51 1.33 11.46
CA PRO A 549 5.89 1.15 12.76
C PRO A 549 6.24 2.30 13.71
N TYR A 550 5.27 2.70 14.52
CA TYR A 550 5.49 3.62 15.64
C TYR A 550 6.41 2.98 16.66
N ARG A 551 7.27 3.78 17.29
CA ARG A 551 8.21 3.31 18.30
C ARG A 551 7.89 3.98 19.62
N VAL A 552 7.81 3.21 20.69
CA VAL A 552 7.51 3.71 22.02
C VAL A 552 8.67 3.38 22.94
N LEU A 553 9.36 4.42 23.40
CA LEU A 553 10.45 4.31 24.36
C LEU A 553 9.85 4.35 25.77
N VAL A 554 9.99 3.24 26.48
CA VAL A 554 9.44 3.02 27.81
C VAL A 554 10.58 3.06 28.82
N ILE A 555 10.54 3.98 29.76
CA ILE A 555 11.58 4.15 30.79
C ILE A 555 10.92 4.13 32.16
N ALA A 556 11.24 3.11 32.96
CA ALA A 556 10.81 3.03 34.34
C ALA A 556 11.89 3.59 35.28
N ASN A 557 11.48 4.41 36.26
CA ASN A 557 12.34 4.93 37.33
C ASN A 557 13.59 5.72 36.83
N PHE A 558 13.43 6.55 35.78
CA PHE A 558 14.44 7.54 35.40
C PHE A 558 14.76 8.44 36.61
N PRO A 559 16.02 8.84 36.88
CA PRO A 559 17.22 8.79 36.04
C PRO A 559 18.23 7.65 36.30
N VAL A 560 17.87 6.59 37.03
CA VAL A 560 18.82 5.53 37.42
C VAL A 560 19.52 4.89 36.20
N ASN A 561 20.84 4.70 36.25
CA ASN A 561 21.69 4.13 35.18
C ASN A 561 21.74 4.92 33.85
N PHE A 562 21.32 6.18 33.82
CA PHE A 562 21.51 7.03 32.63
C PHE A 562 22.85 7.78 32.69
N SER A 563 23.68 7.59 31.65
CA SER A 563 24.87 8.42 31.40
C SER A 563 24.49 9.82 30.91
N GLU A 564 25.45 10.75 30.91
CA GLU A 564 25.26 12.10 30.32
C GLU A 564 24.90 12.01 28.82
N GLY A 565 25.56 11.11 28.08
CA GLY A 565 25.27 10.84 26.67
C GLY A 565 23.86 10.28 26.47
N ALA A 566 23.43 9.33 27.30
CA ALA A 566 22.08 8.78 27.28
C ALA A 566 21.01 9.85 27.58
N ALA A 567 21.24 10.69 28.59
CA ALA A 567 20.31 11.76 28.98
C ALA A 567 20.13 12.81 27.86
N ARG A 568 21.22 13.19 27.17
CA ARG A 568 21.16 14.10 26.01
C ARG A 568 20.40 13.49 24.83
N ARG A 569 20.61 12.20 24.55
CA ARG A 569 19.86 11.48 23.50
C ARG A 569 18.38 11.38 23.83
N LEU A 570 18.02 11.14 25.10
CA LEU A 570 16.62 11.14 25.55
C LEU A 570 15.94 12.49 25.26
N LEU A 571 16.59 13.63 25.51
CA LEU A 571 16.05 14.95 25.16
C LEU A 571 15.88 15.13 23.65
N ASN A 572 16.83 14.68 22.83
CA ASN A 572 16.69 14.71 21.37
C ASN A 572 15.50 13.88 20.89
N ILE A 573 15.28 12.70 21.49
CA ILE A 573 14.12 11.85 21.22
C ILE A 573 12.84 12.54 21.70
N ALA A 574 12.82 13.20 22.85
CA ALA A 574 11.64 13.95 23.31
C ALA A 574 11.27 15.09 22.35
N ALA A 575 12.24 15.85 21.89
CA ALA A 575 12.03 17.02 21.04
C ALA A 575 11.67 16.67 19.58
N SER A 576 12.39 15.72 18.97
CA SER A 576 12.24 15.37 17.55
C SER A 576 11.53 14.05 17.29
N GLY A 577 11.35 13.23 18.32
CA GLY A 577 10.74 11.90 18.23
C GLY A 577 9.31 11.89 17.73
N PRO A 578 8.38 12.74 18.23
CA PRO A 578 6.98 12.71 17.80
C PRO A 578 6.82 12.88 16.28
N ARG A 579 7.61 13.75 15.66
CA ARG A 579 7.62 13.93 14.20
C ARG A 579 8.06 12.67 13.44
N CYS A 580 8.89 11.84 14.07
CA CYS A 580 9.42 10.59 13.52
C CYS A 580 8.63 9.36 13.99
N GLY A 581 7.46 9.53 14.63
CA GLY A 581 6.67 8.44 15.21
C GLY A 581 7.33 7.74 16.40
N VAL A 582 8.25 8.42 17.09
CA VAL A 582 8.87 7.95 18.35
C VAL A 582 8.21 8.67 19.53
N HIS A 583 7.62 7.91 20.45
CA HIS A 583 6.86 8.42 21.59
C HIS A 583 7.44 7.94 22.93
N LEU A 584 7.16 8.65 24.01
CA LEU A 584 7.76 8.43 25.31
C LEU A 584 6.73 7.99 26.36
N LEU A 585 7.07 6.97 27.16
CA LEU A 585 6.37 6.62 28.39
C LEU A 585 7.42 6.56 29.51
N VAL A 586 7.51 7.61 30.32
CA VAL A 586 8.61 7.78 31.30
C VAL A 586 8.06 7.92 32.70
N SER A 587 8.57 7.12 33.64
CA SER A 587 8.40 7.33 35.08
C SER A 587 9.67 7.92 35.67
N VAL A 588 9.53 9.04 36.38
CA VAL A 588 10.62 9.82 37.00
C VAL A 588 10.54 9.67 38.51
N ASP A 589 11.63 9.17 39.12
CA ASP A 589 11.80 9.11 40.58
C ASP A 589 12.44 10.42 41.07
N GLU A 590 11.65 11.27 41.73
CA GLU A 590 12.09 12.58 42.20
C GLU A 590 13.13 12.51 43.34
N LYS A 591 13.30 11.34 43.97
CA LYS A 591 14.30 11.16 45.04
C LYS A 591 15.71 11.00 44.51
N GLN A 592 15.88 10.72 43.22
CA GLN A 592 17.17 10.45 42.61
C GLN A 592 17.75 11.74 42.00
N PRO A 593 19.07 11.98 42.11
CA PRO A 593 19.70 13.14 41.48
C PRO A 593 19.65 13.02 39.95
N LEU A 594 19.23 14.09 39.28
CA LEU A 594 19.24 14.17 37.82
C LEU A 594 20.69 14.19 37.28
N PRO A 595 20.94 13.68 36.06
CA PRO A 595 22.25 13.73 35.43
C PRO A 595 22.75 15.19 35.26
N PRO A 596 24.07 15.43 35.31
CA PRO A 596 24.62 16.78 35.15
C PRO A 596 24.17 17.42 33.82
N GLY A 597 23.72 18.68 33.86
CA GLY A 597 23.28 19.41 32.67
C GLY A 597 21.92 18.99 32.11
N PHE A 598 21.20 18.06 32.75
CA PHE A 598 19.84 17.66 32.36
C PHE A 598 18.79 18.49 33.11
N ALA A 599 17.96 19.24 32.38
CA ALA A 599 16.81 19.94 32.94
C ALA A 599 15.53 19.14 32.71
N LEU A 600 14.84 18.75 33.79
CA LEU A 600 13.59 18.00 33.69
C LEU A 600 12.49 18.77 32.93
N ALA A 601 12.49 20.10 33.04
CA ALA A 601 11.55 20.97 32.32
C ALA A 601 11.62 20.81 30.79
N ASP A 602 12.80 20.49 30.23
CA ASP A 602 12.96 20.27 28.78
C ASP A 602 12.28 18.97 28.33
N LEU A 603 12.22 17.96 29.19
CA LEU A 603 11.46 16.72 28.96
C LEU A 603 9.95 16.98 29.13
N GLU A 604 9.57 17.71 30.18
CA GLU A 604 8.17 18.05 30.50
C GLU A 604 7.50 18.87 29.38
N ALA A 605 8.24 19.74 28.69
CA ALA A 605 7.71 20.56 27.59
C ALA A 605 7.20 19.73 26.38
N HIS A 606 7.61 18.46 26.28
CA HIS A 606 7.33 17.59 25.12
C HIS A 606 6.40 16.41 25.43
N ALA A 607 5.79 16.36 26.63
CA ALA A 607 4.91 15.27 27.06
C ALA A 607 3.78 15.76 27.99
N HIS A 608 2.72 14.96 28.14
CA HIS A 608 1.72 15.20 29.16
C HIS A 608 2.25 14.80 30.54
N LEU A 609 2.15 15.70 31.51
CA LEU A 609 2.72 15.53 32.85
C LEU A 609 1.67 15.10 33.88
N LEU A 610 1.94 13.98 34.54
CA LEU A 610 1.16 13.43 35.64
C LEU A 610 2.04 13.40 36.89
N ALA A 611 1.69 14.17 37.92
CA ALA A 611 2.48 14.25 39.15
C ALA A 611 1.74 13.60 40.33
N TRP A 612 2.49 12.86 41.14
CA TRP A 612 2.01 12.21 42.35
C TRP A 612 1.79 13.23 43.47
N HIS A 613 0.56 13.36 43.97
CA HIS A 613 0.21 14.27 45.04
C HIS A 613 -0.96 13.73 45.87
N HIS A 614 -0.85 13.73 47.22
CA HIS A 614 -1.89 13.22 48.14
C HIS A 614 -2.43 11.82 47.78
N ASP A 615 -1.54 10.84 47.58
CA ASP A 615 -1.86 9.44 47.27
C ASP A 615 -2.63 9.19 45.96
N ALA A 616 -2.60 10.14 45.02
CA ALA A 616 -3.13 9.98 43.67
C ALA A 616 -2.31 10.75 42.62
N PHE A 617 -2.46 10.38 41.34
CA PHE A 617 -1.90 11.15 40.22
C PHE A 617 -2.80 12.33 39.86
N GLN A 618 -2.20 13.51 39.70
CA GLN A 618 -2.86 14.71 39.20
C GLN A 618 -2.25 15.14 37.87
N TRP A 619 -3.11 15.44 36.90
CA TRP A 619 -2.68 15.98 35.60
C TRP A 619 -2.28 17.45 35.76
N GLN A 620 -1.08 17.79 35.34
CA GLN A 620 -0.51 19.13 35.48
C GLN A 620 -0.94 20.08 34.35
N ASP A 621 -2.24 20.11 34.08
CA ASP A 621 -2.88 21.05 33.14
C ASP A 621 -3.86 21.92 33.93
N PRO A 622 -3.74 23.26 33.86
CA PRO A 622 -4.60 24.17 34.61
C PRO A 622 -6.10 23.95 34.43
N LEU A 623 -6.53 23.43 33.27
CA LEU A 623 -7.94 23.15 32.99
C LEU A 623 -8.46 21.91 33.72
N PHE A 624 -7.59 20.93 33.97
CA PHE A 624 -7.98 19.63 34.53
C PHE A 624 -7.61 19.43 36.00
N GLN A 625 -6.71 20.25 36.55
CA GLN A 625 -6.33 20.23 37.97
C GLN A 625 -7.52 20.21 38.98
N PRO A 626 -8.66 20.89 38.73
CA PRO A 626 -9.81 20.84 39.65
C PRO A 626 -10.57 19.50 39.66
N LEU A 627 -10.32 18.62 38.68
CA LEU A 627 -11.04 17.36 38.51
C LEU A 627 -10.28 16.19 39.16
N CYS A 628 -11.01 15.25 39.74
CA CYS A 628 -10.42 14.04 40.27
C CYS A 628 -10.06 13.09 39.12
N PHE A 629 -8.78 12.72 39.01
CA PHE A 629 -8.27 11.84 37.96
C PHE A 629 -8.06 10.42 38.50
N GLN A 630 -8.66 9.43 37.85
CA GLN A 630 -8.39 8.02 38.10
C GLN A 630 -7.59 7.44 36.95
N LEU A 631 -6.38 6.98 37.23
CA LEU A 631 -5.47 6.43 36.24
C LEU A 631 -5.93 5.03 35.79
N ALA A 632 -5.68 4.67 34.53
CA ALA A 632 -6.02 3.35 34.02
C ALA A 632 -5.14 2.27 34.67
N GLU A 633 -5.77 1.18 35.12
CA GLU A 633 -5.08 0.03 35.71
C GLU A 633 -4.92 -1.10 34.67
N PRO A 634 -3.79 -1.84 34.73
CA PRO A 634 -3.61 -3.03 33.91
C PRO A 634 -4.55 -4.15 34.39
N PRO A 635 -4.87 -5.13 33.54
CA PRO A 635 -5.62 -6.30 33.97
C PRO A 635 -4.82 -7.14 34.98
N ASP A 636 -5.50 -8.05 35.66
CA ASP A 636 -4.84 -9.04 36.50
C ASP A 636 -3.80 -9.86 35.70
N PRO A 637 -2.75 -10.41 36.34
CA PRO A 637 -1.65 -11.09 35.65
C PRO A 637 -2.07 -12.26 34.76
N GLU A 638 -3.14 -13.00 35.11
CA GLU A 638 -3.62 -14.14 34.33
C GLU A 638 -4.28 -13.66 33.02
N THR A 639 -5.16 -12.66 33.13
CA THR A 639 -5.80 -12.01 31.99
C THR A 639 -4.77 -11.33 31.08
N CYS A 640 -3.77 -10.65 31.65
CA CYS A 640 -2.66 -10.05 30.91
C CYS A 640 -1.89 -11.09 30.08
N THR A 641 -1.49 -12.21 30.70
CA THR A 641 -0.73 -13.28 30.02
C THR A 641 -1.53 -13.91 28.88
N ARG A 642 -2.83 -14.17 29.09
CA ARG A 642 -3.73 -14.71 28.06
C ARG A 642 -3.90 -13.76 26.88
N LEU A 643 -4.04 -12.47 27.14
CA LEU A 643 -4.13 -11.42 26.12
C LEU A 643 -2.84 -11.35 25.29
N LEU A 644 -1.67 -11.32 25.95
CA LEU A 644 -0.36 -11.26 25.28
C LEU A 644 -0.10 -12.49 24.41
N ARG A 645 -0.51 -13.69 24.84
CA ARG A 645 -0.45 -14.91 24.02
C ARG A 645 -1.30 -14.80 22.76
N THR A 646 -2.52 -14.30 22.91
CA THR A 646 -3.47 -14.10 21.79
C THR A 646 -2.92 -13.06 20.80
N LEU A 647 -2.39 -11.94 21.30
CA LEU A 647 -1.70 -10.91 20.51
C LEU A 647 -0.49 -11.51 19.76
N GLY A 648 0.32 -12.34 20.43
CA GLY A 648 1.45 -13.05 19.83
C GLY A 648 1.07 -13.90 18.62
N GLN A 649 -0.05 -14.64 18.70
CA GLN A 649 -0.56 -15.44 17.58
C GLN A 649 -0.93 -14.56 16.37
N HIS A 650 -1.57 -13.40 16.60
CA HIS A 650 -1.90 -12.47 15.53
C HIS A 650 -0.67 -11.76 14.93
N LEU A 651 0.38 -11.52 15.73
CA LEU A 651 1.65 -10.93 15.26
C LEU A 651 2.38 -11.84 14.25
N GLN A 652 2.35 -13.17 14.42
CA GLN A 652 2.94 -14.10 13.46
C GLN A 652 2.32 -13.98 12.06
N GLY A 653 1.01 -13.73 11.98
CA GLY A 653 0.31 -13.50 10.70
C GLY A 653 0.62 -12.15 10.06
N ALA A 654 0.83 -11.10 10.86
CA ALA A 654 1.04 -9.73 10.38
C ALA A 654 2.48 -9.40 9.95
N ARG A 655 3.45 -10.30 10.19
CA ARG A 655 4.85 -10.13 9.72
C ARG A 655 4.99 -10.06 8.20
N ARG A 656 4.01 -10.58 7.45
CA ARG A 656 4.01 -10.56 5.98
C ARG A 656 3.43 -9.23 5.51
N VAL A 657 4.30 -8.26 5.26
CA VAL A 657 3.93 -7.08 4.48
C VAL A 657 3.88 -7.51 3.01
N GLU A 658 2.68 -7.86 2.54
CA GLU A 658 2.45 -8.28 1.17
C GLU A 658 2.03 -7.07 0.34
N VAL A 659 2.95 -6.56 -0.48
CA VAL A 659 2.60 -5.56 -1.50
C VAL A 659 2.05 -6.30 -2.72
N PRO A 660 0.79 -6.11 -3.12
CA PRO A 660 0.23 -6.87 -4.25
C PRO A 660 0.99 -6.59 -5.55
N PHE A 661 1.30 -7.64 -6.32
CA PHE A 661 1.97 -7.52 -7.63
C PHE A 661 1.24 -6.57 -8.59
N ALA A 662 -0.10 -6.49 -8.51
CA ALA A 662 -0.90 -5.55 -9.30
C ALA A 662 -0.48 -4.07 -9.14
N ARG A 663 0.15 -3.68 -8.02
CA ARG A 663 0.67 -2.33 -7.79
C ARG A 663 1.84 -1.98 -8.72
N ILE A 664 2.58 -2.98 -9.20
CA ILE A 664 3.73 -2.81 -10.10
C ILE A 664 3.52 -3.44 -11.47
N ALA A 665 2.49 -4.25 -11.65
CA ALA A 665 2.21 -4.93 -12.90
C ALA A 665 2.00 -3.90 -14.02
N THR A 666 2.52 -4.22 -15.19
CA THR A 666 2.22 -3.43 -16.39
C THR A 666 0.69 -3.41 -16.59
N PRO A 667 0.07 -2.24 -16.85
CA PRO A 667 -1.35 -2.17 -17.18
C PRO A 667 -1.68 -2.99 -18.44
N ALA A 668 -2.83 -3.66 -18.46
CA ALA A 668 -3.20 -4.60 -19.53
C ALA A 668 -3.31 -3.95 -20.92
N ASP A 669 -3.64 -2.66 -20.99
CA ASP A 669 -3.67 -1.86 -22.24
C ASP A 669 -2.26 -1.57 -22.79
N SER A 670 -1.23 -1.79 -21.98
CA SER A 670 0.17 -1.47 -22.26
C SER A 670 1.05 -2.71 -22.38
N TYR A 671 0.47 -3.92 -22.42
CA TYR A 671 1.24 -5.15 -22.62
C TYR A 671 2.03 -5.12 -23.92
N TRP A 672 3.30 -5.52 -23.84
CA TRP A 672 4.24 -5.58 -24.96
C TRP A 672 4.42 -4.27 -25.74
N SER A 673 4.13 -3.14 -25.11
CA SER A 673 4.27 -1.80 -25.71
C SER A 673 5.70 -1.24 -25.63
N ALA A 674 6.54 -1.79 -24.74
CA ALA A 674 7.89 -1.28 -24.51
C ALA A 674 8.91 -1.90 -25.48
N SER A 675 9.91 -1.10 -25.88
CA SER A 675 11.06 -1.59 -26.64
C SER A 675 12.30 -1.75 -25.74
N ALA A 676 12.97 -2.88 -25.89
CA ALA A 676 14.23 -3.18 -25.23
C ALA A 676 15.44 -2.61 -25.99
N ALA A 677 15.28 -1.78 -27.02
CA ALA A 677 16.43 -1.32 -27.83
C ALA A 677 17.49 -0.58 -27.00
N ALA A 678 17.10 0.36 -26.15
CA ALA A 678 18.01 1.14 -25.29
C ALA A 678 18.39 0.43 -23.98
N GLY A 679 17.62 -0.58 -23.57
CA GLY A 679 17.76 -1.26 -22.30
C GLY A 679 16.43 -1.83 -21.83
N VAL A 680 16.42 -2.46 -20.66
CA VAL A 680 15.20 -2.92 -19.99
C VAL A 680 15.02 -2.17 -18.67
N ALA A 681 13.79 -1.79 -18.37
CA ALA A 681 13.37 -1.23 -17.11
C ALA A 681 12.13 -2.00 -16.63
N VAL A 682 12.20 -2.60 -15.45
CA VAL A 682 11.12 -3.42 -14.87
C VAL A 682 10.93 -3.03 -13.41
N PRO A 683 9.73 -2.64 -12.97
CA PRO A 683 9.51 -2.32 -11.57
C PRO A 683 9.51 -3.60 -10.72
N LEU A 684 10.15 -3.53 -9.56
CA LEU A 684 10.32 -4.63 -8.61
C LEU A 684 9.43 -4.51 -7.37
N GLY A 685 9.07 -3.28 -7.00
CA GLY A 685 8.29 -2.99 -5.79
C GLY A 685 8.41 -1.53 -5.34
N PRO A 686 7.61 -1.09 -4.35
CA PRO A 686 7.65 0.28 -3.84
C PRO A 686 8.94 0.61 -3.09
N ALA A 687 9.47 1.80 -3.36
CA ALA A 687 10.61 2.44 -2.68
C ALA A 687 10.11 3.69 -1.93
N GLY A 688 9.34 3.46 -0.86
CA GLY A 688 8.59 4.49 -0.13
C GLY A 688 7.13 4.59 -0.60
N ALA A 689 6.45 5.69 -0.25
CA ALA A 689 5.01 5.81 -0.46
C ALA A 689 4.58 5.86 -1.93
N THR A 690 5.30 6.63 -2.76
CA THR A 690 4.88 6.94 -4.15
C THR A 690 5.81 6.40 -5.23
N ARG A 691 7.07 6.10 -4.89
CA ARG A 691 8.10 5.71 -5.86
C ARG A 691 8.14 4.20 -6.01
N LEU A 692 8.43 3.73 -7.23
CA LEU A 692 8.73 2.33 -7.50
C LEU A 692 10.23 2.17 -7.72
N GLN A 693 10.81 1.11 -7.17
CA GLN A 693 12.14 0.66 -7.52
C GLN A 693 12.08 -0.07 -8.86
N TYR A 694 12.92 0.35 -9.81
CA TYR A 694 13.09 -0.32 -11.09
C TYR A 694 14.42 -1.04 -11.12
N LEU A 695 14.42 -2.27 -11.65
CA LEU A 695 15.61 -2.86 -12.24
C LEU A 695 15.85 -2.23 -13.60
N ARG A 696 17.03 -1.65 -13.81
CA ARG A 696 17.42 -1.08 -15.11
C ARG A 696 18.67 -1.77 -15.62
N LEU A 697 18.63 -2.29 -16.84
CA LEU A 697 19.77 -2.92 -17.51
C LEU A 697 19.96 -2.35 -18.91
N GLY A 698 21.21 -2.29 -19.38
CA GLY A 698 21.56 -1.80 -20.72
C GLY A 698 22.04 -0.35 -20.76
N SER A 699 22.12 0.35 -19.62
CA SER A 699 22.60 1.74 -19.53
C SER A 699 23.78 1.87 -18.57
N GLY A 700 24.79 2.66 -18.94
CA GLY A 700 25.96 2.91 -18.10
C GLY A 700 26.63 1.61 -17.61
N THR A 701 26.89 1.53 -16.30
CA THR A 701 27.43 0.35 -15.60
C THR A 701 26.37 -0.67 -15.23
N ALA A 702 25.08 -0.34 -15.32
CA ALA A 702 23.98 -1.23 -14.98
C ALA A 702 23.73 -2.25 -16.10
N GLN A 703 24.48 -3.35 -16.07
CA GLN A 703 24.47 -4.39 -17.12
C GLN A 703 24.19 -5.79 -16.57
N HIS A 704 24.73 -6.11 -15.41
CA HIS A 704 24.63 -7.41 -14.75
C HIS A 704 24.23 -7.21 -13.29
N VAL A 705 23.56 -8.21 -12.72
CA VAL A 705 22.88 -8.13 -11.43
C VAL A 705 23.37 -9.24 -10.50
N LEU A 706 23.77 -8.88 -9.30
CA LEU A 706 24.04 -9.84 -8.23
C LEU A 706 22.91 -9.75 -7.19
N VAL A 707 22.33 -10.88 -6.82
CA VAL A 707 21.26 -10.97 -5.82
C VAL A 707 21.68 -11.90 -4.69
N ALA A 708 21.59 -11.44 -3.44
CA ALA A 708 21.83 -12.29 -2.28
C ALA A 708 20.76 -12.10 -1.21
N GLY A 709 20.42 -13.19 -0.52
CA GLY A 709 19.46 -13.19 0.58
C GLY A 709 19.29 -14.57 1.18
N LYS A 710 19.20 -14.66 2.51
CA LYS A 710 19.02 -15.95 3.20
C LYS A 710 17.68 -16.60 2.83
N THR A 711 17.51 -17.89 3.12
CA THR A 711 16.23 -18.59 2.93
C THR A 711 15.07 -17.84 3.61
N GLY A 712 13.96 -17.67 2.89
CA GLY A 712 12.79 -16.94 3.38
C GLY A 712 12.91 -15.41 3.35
N SER A 713 14.01 -14.84 2.83
CA SER A 713 14.17 -13.39 2.67
C SER A 713 13.35 -12.77 1.54
N GLY A 714 12.77 -13.58 0.64
CA GLY A 714 11.99 -13.11 -0.51
C GLY A 714 12.73 -13.12 -1.86
N LYS A 715 13.91 -13.77 -1.96
CA LYS A 715 14.66 -13.91 -3.22
C LYS A 715 13.83 -14.51 -4.35
N SER A 716 13.16 -15.64 -4.12
CA SER A 716 12.32 -16.28 -5.14
C SER A 716 11.19 -15.37 -5.60
N THR A 717 10.52 -14.71 -4.66
CA THR A 717 9.47 -13.71 -4.96
C THR A 717 9.99 -12.57 -5.84
N LEU A 718 11.19 -12.06 -5.57
CA LEU A 718 11.84 -11.04 -6.40
C LEU A 718 12.05 -11.54 -7.84
N LEU A 719 12.56 -12.77 -8.00
CA LEU A 719 12.77 -13.37 -9.32
C LEU A 719 11.44 -13.57 -10.05
N HIS A 720 10.39 -14.01 -9.36
CA HIS A 720 9.06 -14.17 -9.95
C HIS A 720 8.42 -12.86 -10.38
N ALA A 721 8.48 -11.84 -9.52
CA ALA A 721 7.98 -10.51 -9.83
C ALA A 721 8.74 -9.93 -11.04
N LEU A 722 10.08 -10.07 -11.07
CA LEU A 722 10.90 -9.63 -12.18
C LEU A 722 10.54 -10.33 -13.50
N ILE A 723 10.55 -11.67 -13.53
CA ILE A 723 10.32 -12.45 -14.75
C ILE A 723 8.92 -12.19 -15.29
N THR A 724 7.90 -12.23 -14.43
CA THR A 724 6.51 -12.04 -14.83
C THR A 724 6.30 -10.62 -15.38
N ASN A 725 6.79 -9.59 -14.68
CA ASN A 725 6.57 -8.22 -15.12
C ASN A 725 7.37 -7.87 -16.37
N LEU A 726 8.57 -8.45 -16.52
CA LEU A 726 9.36 -8.34 -17.75
C LEU A 726 8.62 -8.95 -18.95
N ALA A 727 8.00 -10.12 -18.77
CA ALA A 727 7.23 -10.78 -19.80
C ALA A 727 5.89 -10.09 -20.14
N LEU A 728 5.32 -9.32 -19.21
CA LEU A 728 4.18 -8.41 -19.48
C LEU A 728 4.62 -7.14 -20.22
N THR A 729 5.79 -6.60 -19.89
CA THR A 729 6.28 -5.30 -20.41
C THR A 729 6.80 -5.42 -21.85
N TYR A 730 7.61 -6.44 -22.13
CA TYR A 730 8.31 -6.62 -23.41
C TYR A 730 7.80 -7.86 -24.14
N SER A 731 7.66 -7.79 -25.47
CA SER A 731 7.33 -8.99 -26.26
C SER A 731 8.50 -9.99 -26.33
N PRO A 732 8.26 -11.26 -26.72
CA PRO A 732 9.34 -12.23 -26.96
C PRO A 732 10.36 -11.81 -28.03
N ASP A 733 9.99 -10.92 -28.96
CA ASP A 733 10.90 -10.33 -29.96
C ASP A 733 11.85 -9.28 -29.35
N GLU A 734 11.55 -8.81 -28.13
CA GLU A 734 12.27 -7.77 -27.43
C GLU A 734 13.21 -8.34 -26.36
N VAL A 735 12.78 -9.38 -25.63
CA VAL A 735 13.57 -10.01 -24.56
C VAL A 735 13.41 -11.54 -24.56
N GLU A 736 14.54 -12.23 -24.37
CA GLU A 736 14.66 -13.67 -24.18
C GLU A 736 15.23 -14.01 -22.80
N LEU A 737 14.71 -15.08 -22.20
CA LEU A 737 15.05 -15.55 -20.87
C LEU A 737 15.74 -16.92 -20.93
N TYR A 738 16.83 -17.03 -20.17
CA TYR A 738 17.50 -18.29 -19.87
C TYR A 738 17.43 -18.48 -18.36
N LEU A 739 16.63 -19.43 -17.91
CA LEU A 739 16.34 -19.65 -16.49
C LEU A 739 17.03 -20.92 -16.04
N VAL A 740 17.93 -20.83 -15.06
CA VAL A 740 18.69 -21.97 -14.52
C VAL A 740 18.54 -22.01 -13.00
N ASP A 741 18.04 -23.12 -12.47
CA ASP A 741 17.90 -23.38 -11.04
C ASP A 741 18.71 -24.62 -10.65
N PHE A 742 19.72 -24.47 -9.78
CA PHE A 742 20.62 -25.55 -9.37
C PHE A 742 20.15 -26.38 -8.16
N LYS A 743 19.12 -25.98 -7.39
CA LYS A 743 18.87 -26.65 -6.09
C LYS A 743 17.42 -26.64 -5.58
N LYS A 744 16.81 -27.84 -5.48
CA LYS A 744 15.58 -28.19 -4.72
C LYS A 744 14.34 -27.30 -4.94
N GLY A 745 14.41 -26.36 -5.90
CA GLY A 745 13.38 -25.38 -6.21
C GLY A 745 12.67 -25.77 -7.49
N VAL A 746 11.34 -25.82 -7.42
CA VAL A 746 10.49 -25.79 -8.61
C VAL A 746 10.22 -24.35 -9.04
N GLU A 747 11.10 -23.41 -8.68
CA GLU A 747 10.89 -21.96 -8.81
C GLU A 747 10.60 -21.62 -10.27
N PHE A 748 11.42 -22.13 -11.20
CA PHE A 748 11.21 -21.88 -12.62
C PHE A 748 10.30 -22.89 -13.33
N LYS A 749 9.79 -23.92 -12.62
CA LYS A 749 8.93 -24.96 -13.19
C LYS A 749 7.64 -24.42 -13.77
N THR A 750 7.04 -23.44 -13.10
CA THR A 750 5.81 -22.76 -13.57
C THR A 750 5.99 -22.18 -14.99
N TYR A 751 7.15 -21.61 -15.31
CA TYR A 751 7.40 -21.03 -16.63
C TYR A 751 7.54 -22.09 -17.72
N ALA A 752 8.05 -23.28 -17.39
CA ALA A 752 8.05 -24.43 -18.29
C ALA A 752 6.64 -24.99 -18.50
N ALA A 753 5.86 -25.16 -17.42
CA ALA A 753 4.49 -25.68 -17.47
C ALA A 753 3.56 -24.82 -18.32
N HIS A 754 3.64 -23.49 -18.19
CA HIS A 754 2.86 -22.54 -19.00
C HIS A 754 3.50 -22.22 -20.36
N ARG A 755 4.64 -22.85 -20.71
CA ARG A 755 5.38 -22.62 -21.96
C ARG A 755 5.60 -21.13 -22.23
N LEU A 756 6.21 -20.43 -21.27
CA LEU A 756 6.46 -18.99 -21.36
C LEU A 756 7.19 -18.67 -22.68
N PRO A 757 6.64 -17.83 -23.57
CA PRO A 757 7.17 -17.64 -24.91
C PRO A 757 8.52 -16.91 -24.95
N HIS A 758 8.84 -16.17 -23.88
CA HIS A 758 10.13 -15.50 -23.69
C HIS A 758 11.25 -16.47 -23.27
N ALA A 759 10.91 -17.62 -22.69
CA ALA A 759 11.91 -18.57 -22.22
C ALA A 759 12.49 -19.38 -23.38
N ARG A 760 13.82 -19.34 -23.53
CA ARG A 760 14.55 -20.19 -24.49
C ARG A 760 15.09 -21.45 -23.83
N VAL A 761 15.50 -21.32 -22.57
CA VAL A 761 15.94 -22.44 -21.74
C VAL A 761 15.32 -22.29 -20.36
N VAL A 762 14.77 -23.39 -19.85
CA VAL A 762 14.32 -23.51 -18.45
C VAL A 762 14.94 -24.78 -17.88
N ALA A 763 15.95 -24.63 -17.04
CA ALA A 763 16.63 -25.72 -16.35
C ALA A 763 16.15 -25.75 -14.89
N ILE A 764 15.50 -26.84 -14.50
CA ILE A 764 14.91 -27.06 -13.17
C ILE A 764 15.69 -28.18 -12.51
N GLU A 765 16.20 -27.93 -11.31
CA GLU A 765 17.08 -28.87 -10.59
C GLU A 765 18.24 -29.34 -11.49
N SER A 766 18.88 -28.37 -12.13
CA SER A 766 19.88 -28.60 -13.16
C SER A 766 21.17 -29.19 -12.58
N ASP A 767 21.75 -30.15 -13.30
CA ASP A 767 23.14 -30.56 -13.10
C ASP A 767 24.09 -29.41 -13.48
N ARG A 768 25.29 -29.39 -12.88
CA ARG A 768 26.39 -28.44 -13.20
C ARG A 768 26.74 -28.50 -14.69
N GLU A 769 26.73 -29.69 -15.28
CA GLU A 769 27.03 -29.95 -16.70
C GLU A 769 26.01 -29.29 -17.63
N PHE A 770 24.71 -29.36 -17.30
CA PHE A 770 23.68 -28.72 -18.12
C PHE A 770 23.79 -27.19 -18.02
N GLY A 771 23.99 -26.66 -16.81
CA GLY A 771 24.25 -25.24 -16.61
C GLY A 771 25.47 -24.74 -17.38
N LEU A 772 26.55 -25.52 -17.43
CA LEU A 772 27.72 -25.20 -18.25
C LEU A 772 27.36 -25.11 -19.73
N SER A 773 26.57 -26.07 -20.24
CA SER A 773 26.11 -26.05 -21.64
C SER A 773 25.26 -24.82 -21.98
N VAL A 774 24.52 -24.25 -21.02
CA VAL A 774 23.83 -22.97 -21.17
C VAL A 774 24.84 -21.84 -21.38
N LEU A 775 25.90 -21.79 -20.58
CA LEU A 775 26.96 -20.80 -20.72
C LEU A 775 27.71 -20.93 -22.05
N GLU A 776 28.00 -22.15 -22.50
CA GLU A 776 28.63 -22.42 -23.80
C GLU A 776 27.75 -21.94 -24.96
N ARG A 777 26.44 -22.20 -24.90
CA ARG A 777 25.48 -21.69 -25.90
C ARG A 777 25.45 -20.17 -25.93
N LEU A 778 25.47 -19.52 -24.78
CA LEU A 778 25.51 -18.06 -24.70
C LEU A 778 26.85 -17.49 -25.18
N ASP A 779 27.97 -18.16 -24.95
CA ASP A 779 29.26 -17.77 -25.55
C ASP A 779 29.26 -17.89 -27.07
N ALA A 780 28.61 -18.91 -27.63
CA ALA A 780 28.42 -19.04 -29.07
C ALA A 780 27.54 -17.91 -29.63
N GLU A 781 26.45 -17.56 -28.94
CA GLU A 781 25.58 -16.44 -29.30
C GLU A 781 26.31 -15.10 -29.21
N LEU A 782 27.18 -14.92 -28.22
CA LEU A 782 28.03 -13.74 -28.08
C LEU A 782 28.96 -13.57 -29.29
N LYS A 783 29.57 -14.67 -29.77
CA LYS A 783 30.40 -14.66 -30.99
C LYS A 783 29.56 -14.36 -32.22
N HIS A 784 28.39 -15.00 -32.35
CA HIS A 784 27.47 -14.78 -33.48
C HIS A 784 27.05 -13.31 -33.59
N ARG A 785 26.61 -12.69 -32.49
CA ARG A 785 26.28 -11.26 -32.43
C ARG A 785 27.50 -10.39 -32.74
N GLY A 786 28.68 -10.79 -32.27
CA GLY A 786 29.95 -10.14 -32.59
C GLY A 786 30.23 -10.08 -34.09
N ASP A 787 30.07 -11.19 -34.80
CA ASP A 787 30.28 -11.27 -36.24
C ASP A 787 29.20 -10.50 -37.02
N LEU A 788 27.95 -10.61 -36.58
CA LEU A 788 26.82 -9.88 -37.15
C LEU A 788 27.01 -8.36 -37.05
N PHE A 789 27.45 -7.86 -35.89
CA PHE A 789 27.65 -6.44 -35.66
C PHE A 789 28.85 -5.91 -36.44
N ARG A 790 29.93 -6.70 -36.54
CA ARG A 790 31.10 -6.38 -37.38
C ARG A 790 30.73 -6.29 -38.86
N ALA A 791 29.91 -7.22 -39.36
CA ALA A 791 29.47 -7.23 -40.75
C ALA A 791 28.69 -5.96 -41.14
N LEU A 792 27.93 -5.40 -40.19
CA LEU A 792 27.13 -4.18 -40.38
C LEU A 792 27.84 -2.89 -39.91
N GLY A 793 29.06 -2.98 -39.37
CA GLY A 793 29.83 -1.83 -38.88
C GLY A 793 29.23 -1.14 -37.64
N VAL A 794 28.44 -1.86 -36.84
CA VAL A 794 27.78 -1.35 -35.61
C VAL A 794 28.51 -1.85 -34.36
N GLN A 795 28.41 -1.10 -33.26
CA GLN A 795 29.13 -1.40 -32.01
C GLN A 795 28.25 -1.97 -30.90
N ASP A 796 26.93 -1.84 -31.00
CA ASP A 796 25.98 -2.24 -29.97
C ASP A 796 24.63 -2.69 -30.56
N LEU A 797 23.81 -3.31 -29.71
CA LEU A 797 22.48 -3.80 -30.09
C LEU A 797 21.56 -2.67 -30.61
N ALA A 798 21.64 -1.48 -30.01
CA ALA A 798 20.86 -0.33 -30.43
C ALA A 798 21.27 0.16 -31.84
N GLY A 799 22.55 0.09 -32.18
CA GLY A 799 23.07 0.31 -33.52
C GLY A 799 22.60 -0.74 -34.50
N TYR A 800 22.68 -2.02 -34.15
CA TYR A 800 22.20 -3.13 -34.98
C TYR A 800 20.73 -2.98 -35.38
N ARG A 801 19.84 -2.77 -34.40
CA ARG A 801 18.40 -2.65 -34.64
C ARG A 801 18.04 -1.42 -35.51
N ARG A 802 18.83 -0.35 -35.45
CA ARG A 802 18.66 0.83 -36.32
C ARG A 802 19.11 0.58 -37.76
N ALA A 803 20.09 -0.30 -37.97
CA ALA A 803 20.70 -0.54 -39.27
C ALA A 803 19.96 -1.60 -40.11
N ASP A 804 19.57 -2.71 -39.50
CA ASP A 804 19.03 -3.90 -40.20
C ASP A 804 17.51 -4.08 -40.01
N GLY A 805 16.92 -3.46 -38.99
CA GLY A 805 15.47 -3.50 -38.72
C GLY A 805 14.92 -4.87 -38.29
N GLN A 806 15.70 -5.94 -38.30
CA GLN A 806 15.28 -7.24 -37.77
C GLN A 806 15.32 -7.26 -36.24
N PRO A 807 14.30 -7.86 -35.59
CA PRO A 807 14.25 -7.97 -34.14
C PRO A 807 15.34 -8.92 -33.65
N LEU A 808 16.29 -8.39 -32.86
CA LEU A 808 17.26 -9.17 -32.11
C LEU A 808 17.03 -8.95 -30.61
N PRO A 809 16.44 -9.91 -29.87
CA PRO A 809 16.05 -9.71 -28.48
C PRO A 809 17.25 -9.56 -27.54
N ARG A 810 17.07 -8.82 -26.45
CA ARG A 810 18.02 -8.82 -25.33
C ARG A 810 17.94 -10.14 -24.60
N ILE A 811 19.08 -10.69 -24.21
CA ILE A 811 19.14 -11.94 -23.45
C ILE A 811 19.31 -11.60 -21.97
N LEU A 812 18.49 -12.18 -21.11
CA LEU A 812 18.70 -12.18 -19.66
C LEU A 812 18.87 -13.63 -19.18
N LEU A 813 20.10 -13.95 -18.78
CA LEU A 813 20.42 -15.18 -18.07
C LEU A 813 20.16 -14.99 -16.59
N VAL A 814 19.27 -15.80 -16.01
CA VAL A 814 18.93 -15.83 -14.59
C VAL A 814 19.41 -17.17 -14.05
N ILE A 815 20.42 -17.13 -13.17
CA ILE A 815 20.93 -18.33 -12.49
C ILE A 815 20.60 -18.19 -11.02
N ASP A 816 19.72 -19.05 -10.52
CA ASP A 816 19.49 -19.16 -9.09
C ASP A 816 20.44 -20.18 -8.46
N GLU A 817 20.95 -19.83 -7.28
CA GLU A 817 22.00 -20.55 -6.55
C GLU A 817 23.27 -20.80 -7.40
N PHE A 818 23.78 -19.75 -8.05
CA PHE A 818 24.92 -19.86 -8.98
C PHE A 818 26.20 -20.43 -8.35
N GLN A 819 26.37 -20.33 -7.03
CA GLN A 819 27.51 -20.88 -6.32
C GLN A 819 27.64 -22.40 -6.46
N GLU A 820 26.56 -23.11 -6.80
CA GLU A 820 26.57 -24.55 -7.05
C GLU A 820 27.50 -24.94 -8.22
N PHE A 821 27.80 -24.01 -9.15
CA PHE A 821 28.87 -24.22 -10.13
C PHE A 821 30.25 -24.46 -9.50
N PHE A 822 30.49 -23.88 -8.32
CA PHE A 822 31.81 -23.73 -7.71
C PHE A 822 31.99 -24.51 -6.41
N VAL A 823 31.04 -25.38 -6.07
CA VAL A 823 31.13 -26.24 -4.86
C VAL A 823 32.31 -27.21 -4.94
N GLU A 824 32.66 -27.67 -6.14
CA GLU A 824 33.83 -28.52 -6.40
C GLU A 824 34.91 -27.72 -7.16
N ASP A 825 36.18 -27.95 -6.81
CA ASP A 825 37.32 -27.41 -7.58
C ASP A 825 37.73 -28.38 -8.69
N ASP A 826 36.98 -28.36 -9.79
CA ASP A 826 37.18 -29.22 -10.95
C ASP A 826 37.24 -28.43 -12.27
N LYS A 827 37.47 -29.14 -13.38
CA LYS A 827 37.52 -28.54 -14.72
C LYS A 827 36.21 -27.82 -15.10
N LEU A 828 35.07 -28.31 -14.60
CA LEU A 828 33.75 -27.75 -14.90
C LEU A 828 33.63 -26.36 -14.24
N ALA A 829 33.97 -26.24 -12.96
CA ALA A 829 33.99 -24.97 -12.24
C ALA A 829 34.91 -23.94 -12.93
N GLN A 830 36.11 -24.36 -13.36
CA GLN A 830 37.06 -23.50 -14.07
C GLN A 830 36.50 -23.02 -15.42
N GLN A 831 35.87 -23.89 -16.19
CA GLN A 831 35.24 -23.53 -17.47
C GLN A 831 34.04 -22.58 -17.27
N ALA A 832 33.17 -22.88 -16.29
CA ALA A 832 32.04 -22.03 -15.95
C ALA A 832 32.50 -20.62 -15.54
N ALA A 833 33.56 -20.51 -14.72
CA ALA A 833 34.14 -19.23 -14.32
C ALA A 833 34.65 -18.42 -15.53
N LEU A 834 35.35 -19.06 -16.47
CA LEU A 834 35.87 -18.41 -17.68
C LEU A 834 34.75 -17.91 -18.61
N LEU A 835 33.71 -18.71 -18.80
CA LEU A 835 32.56 -18.34 -19.64
C LEU A 835 31.75 -17.22 -19.00
N LEU A 836 31.49 -17.29 -17.69
CA LEU A 836 30.82 -16.22 -16.94
C LEU A 836 31.62 -14.91 -16.99
N ASP A 837 32.94 -14.93 -16.78
CA ASP A 837 33.79 -13.74 -16.90
C ASP A 837 33.67 -13.09 -18.28
N ARG A 838 33.72 -13.90 -19.33
CA ARG A 838 33.59 -13.40 -20.71
C ARG A 838 32.22 -12.78 -20.95
N LEU A 839 31.14 -13.46 -20.54
CA LEU A 839 29.77 -12.96 -20.67
C LEU A 839 29.58 -11.64 -19.91
N VAL A 840 30.08 -11.53 -18.68
CA VAL A 840 29.97 -10.31 -17.86
C VAL A 840 30.80 -9.16 -18.46
N ARG A 841 31.98 -9.44 -19.02
CA ARG A 841 32.84 -8.39 -19.58
C ARG A 841 32.42 -7.93 -20.96
N GLN A 842 31.92 -8.84 -21.81
CA GLN A 842 31.63 -8.56 -23.22
C GLN A 842 30.13 -8.43 -23.52
N GLY A 843 29.25 -8.99 -22.69
CA GLY A 843 27.81 -9.06 -22.93
C GLY A 843 27.11 -7.70 -23.05
N ARG A 844 27.64 -6.66 -22.39
CA ARG A 844 27.14 -5.28 -22.43
C ARG A 844 26.83 -4.78 -23.85
N ALA A 845 27.77 -4.94 -24.78
CA ALA A 845 27.62 -4.43 -26.15
C ALA A 845 26.56 -5.22 -26.95
N PHE A 846 26.45 -6.51 -26.68
CA PHE A 846 25.59 -7.45 -27.42
C PHE A 846 24.18 -7.58 -26.83
N GLY A 847 23.85 -6.78 -25.81
CA GLY A 847 22.55 -6.83 -25.13
C GLY A 847 22.32 -8.14 -24.37
N MET A 848 23.39 -8.71 -23.83
CA MET A 848 23.36 -9.93 -23.02
C MET A 848 23.62 -9.58 -21.56
N HIS A 849 22.67 -9.91 -20.71
CA HIS A 849 22.63 -9.57 -19.30
C HIS A 849 22.66 -10.84 -18.45
N VAL A 850 23.26 -10.75 -17.28
CA VAL A 850 23.42 -11.88 -16.34
C VAL A 850 22.92 -11.44 -14.98
N LEU A 851 22.01 -12.23 -14.40
CA LEU A 851 21.54 -12.13 -13.03
C LEU A 851 21.97 -13.40 -12.30
N LEU A 852 22.82 -13.24 -11.28
CA LEU A 852 23.29 -14.31 -10.42
C LEU A 852 22.63 -14.18 -9.04
N GLY A 853 21.83 -15.18 -8.66
CA GLY A 853 21.17 -15.29 -7.36
C GLY A 853 21.87 -16.28 -6.44
N SER A 854 21.96 -15.99 -5.15
CA SER A 854 22.55 -16.90 -4.17
C SER A 854 21.99 -16.69 -2.75
N GLN A 855 21.92 -17.75 -1.95
CA GLN A 855 21.71 -17.62 -0.51
C GLN A 855 22.93 -17.05 0.23
N THR A 856 24.14 -17.40 -0.22
CA THR A 856 25.41 -16.96 0.37
C THR A 856 26.52 -16.93 -0.67
N LEU A 857 27.26 -15.81 -0.68
CA LEU A 857 28.39 -15.64 -1.58
C LEU A 857 29.67 -16.29 -1.05
N ALA A 858 29.66 -16.81 0.17
CA ALA A 858 30.79 -17.47 0.80
C ALA A 858 31.19 -18.79 0.11
N GLY A 859 30.42 -19.30 -0.86
CA GLY A 859 30.75 -20.52 -1.62
C GLY A 859 31.43 -20.28 -2.98
N ALA A 860 31.51 -19.03 -3.46
CA ALA A 860 31.88 -18.74 -4.85
C ALA A 860 33.36 -18.33 -5.04
N TYR A 861 34.30 -18.93 -4.30
CA TYR A 861 35.72 -18.51 -4.30
C TYR A 861 36.42 -18.62 -5.67
N THR A 862 35.97 -19.54 -6.52
CA THR A 862 36.55 -19.78 -7.85
C THR A 862 36.24 -18.67 -8.85
N LEU A 863 35.15 -17.92 -8.64
CA LEU A 863 34.82 -16.77 -9.48
C LEU A 863 35.66 -15.57 -9.05
N ALA A 864 36.38 -14.97 -10.01
CA ALA A 864 37.27 -13.87 -9.70
C ALA A 864 36.51 -12.67 -9.14
N ARG A 865 37.01 -12.05 -8.06
CA ARG A 865 36.45 -10.79 -7.51
C ARG A 865 36.35 -9.69 -8.58
N SER A 866 37.25 -9.68 -9.55
CA SER A 866 37.19 -8.77 -10.70
C SER A 866 35.92 -8.93 -11.52
N THR A 867 35.43 -10.16 -11.71
CA THR A 867 34.20 -10.48 -12.43
C THR A 867 32.98 -10.01 -11.66
N LEU A 868 32.90 -10.33 -10.36
CA LEU A 868 31.85 -9.80 -9.47
C LEU A 868 31.88 -8.27 -9.39
N GLY A 869 33.06 -7.65 -9.44
CA GLY A 869 33.23 -6.20 -9.49
C GLY A 869 32.65 -5.53 -10.74
N GLN A 870 32.50 -6.26 -11.86
CA GLN A 870 31.83 -5.75 -13.07
C GLN A 870 30.29 -5.76 -12.95
N MET A 871 29.74 -6.44 -11.94
CA MET A 871 28.31 -6.48 -11.66
C MET A 871 27.94 -5.30 -10.76
N ALA A 872 27.69 -4.14 -11.39
CA ALA A 872 27.42 -2.90 -10.67
C ALA A 872 26.08 -2.93 -9.94
N VAL A 873 25.07 -3.61 -10.49
CA VAL A 873 23.75 -3.73 -9.86
C VAL A 873 23.78 -4.86 -8.83
N ARG A 874 23.51 -4.51 -7.57
CA ARG A 874 23.45 -5.42 -6.43
C ARG A 874 22.11 -5.26 -5.75
N ILE A 875 21.41 -6.38 -5.56
CA ILE A 875 20.16 -6.45 -4.82
C ILE A 875 20.38 -7.34 -3.60
N ALA A 876 20.50 -6.71 -2.44
CA ALA A 876 20.70 -7.42 -1.18
C ALA A 876 19.38 -7.48 -0.41
N LEU A 877 18.83 -8.68 -0.25
CA LEU A 877 17.76 -8.95 0.71
C LEU A 877 18.38 -9.27 2.07
N GLN A 878 17.54 -9.54 3.08
CA GLN A 878 18.01 -9.88 4.42
C GLN A 878 19.05 -11.03 4.38
N CYS A 879 20.27 -10.76 4.86
CA CYS A 879 21.38 -11.70 4.88
C CYS A 879 22.24 -11.54 6.14
N SER A 880 23.25 -12.40 6.31
CA SER A 880 24.22 -12.24 7.39
C SER A 880 25.10 -11.00 7.15
N GLU A 881 25.79 -10.54 8.19
CA GLU A 881 26.73 -9.42 8.08
C GLU A 881 27.89 -9.73 7.13
N ALA A 882 28.43 -10.95 7.22
CA ALA A 882 29.48 -11.42 6.31
C ALA A 882 28.99 -11.43 4.85
N ASP A 883 27.77 -11.92 4.60
CA ASP A 883 27.19 -11.91 3.24
C ASP A 883 26.90 -10.49 2.75
N ALA A 884 26.46 -9.58 3.63
CA ALA A 884 26.19 -8.19 3.30
C ALA A 884 27.46 -7.50 2.76
N HIS A 885 28.60 -7.74 3.41
CA HIS A 885 29.90 -7.21 2.97
C HIS A 885 30.39 -7.83 1.67
N LEU A 886 30.06 -9.10 1.40
CA LEU A 886 30.42 -9.78 0.15
C LEU A 886 29.59 -9.29 -1.05
N ILE A 887 28.29 -9.02 -0.86
CA ILE A 887 27.41 -8.54 -1.94
C ILE A 887 27.49 -7.04 -2.14
N LEU A 888 27.60 -6.24 -1.08
CA LEU A 888 27.77 -4.78 -1.14
C LEU A 888 29.26 -4.46 -1.01
N SER A 889 29.65 -3.49 -0.20
CA SER A 889 31.07 -3.21 0.08
C SER A 889 31.46 -3.65 1.49
N GLU A 890 32.77 -3.74 1.74
CA GLU A 890 33.32 -4.05 3.08
C GLU A 890 32.85 -3.06 4.17
N GLU A 891 32.35 -1.88 3.79
CA GLU A 891 31.82 -0.87 4.71
C GLU A 891 30.28 -0.84 4.75
N ASN A 892 29.60 -1.68 3.97
CA ASN A 892 28.15 -1.64 3.80
C ASN A 892 27.44 -2.87 4.36
N ALA A 893 27.15 -2.83 5.66
CA ALA A 893 26.40 -3.88 6.37
C ALA A 893 24.87 -3.70 6.30
N ALA A 894 24.34 -2.76 5.52
CA ALA A 894 22.95 -2.33 5.60
C ALA A 894 21.92 -3.47 5.38
N ALA A 895 22.25 -4.47 4.55
CA ALA A 895 21.38 -5.61 4.29
C ALA A 895 21.12 -6.51 5.52
N ARG A 896 22.02 -6.47 6.52
CA ARG A 896 21.84 -7.13 7.82
C ARG A 896 20.68 -6.54 8.62
N LEU A 897 20.44 -5.23 8.47
CA LEU A 897 19.44 -4.49 9.24
C LEU A 897 18.02 -4.63 8.67
N LEU A 898 17.89 -5.23 7.48
CA LEU A 898 16.59 -5.56 6.90
C LEU A 898 15.87 -6.53 7.82
N SER A 899 14.59 -6.24 8.08
CA SER A 899 13.85 -6.83 9.18
C SER A 899 12.68 -7.69 8.72
N ARG A 900 12.17 -7.44 7.50
CA ARG A 900 10.99 -8.09 6.93
C ARG A 900 11.33 -8.91 5.67
N PRO A 901 10.66 -10.04 5.43
CA PRO A 901 10.73 -10.73 4.14
C PRO A 901 10.31 -9.81 2.98
N GLY A 902 11.04 -9.89 1.87
CA GLY A 902 10.85 -9.03 0.69
C GLY A 902 11.44 -7.62 0.84
N GLU A 903 11.91 -7.21 2.01
CA GLU A 903 12.67 -5.98 2.15
C GLU A 903 14.05 -6.17 1.50
N ALA A 904 14.46 -5.21 0.66
CA ALA A 904 15.66 -5.31 -0.13
C ALA A 904 16.33 -3.95 -0.34
N ILE A 905 17.65 -3.97 -0.58
CA ILE A 905 18.44 -2.81 -0.97
C ILE A 905 18.83 -2.99 -2.43
N TYR A 906 18.38 -2.07 -3.28
CA TYR A 906 18.89 -1.92 -4.64
C TYR A 906 20.09 -0.98 -4.63
N ASN A 907 21.18 -1.35 -5.30
CA ASN A 907 22.38 -0.55 -5.41
C ASN A 907 22.95 -0.69 -6.82
N ASP A 908 23.16 0.41 -7.56
CA ASP A 908 23.69 0.41 -8.92
C ASP A 908 25.13 0.95 -9.03
N ALA A 909 25.78 1.17 -7.88
CA ALA A 909 27.14 1.72 -7.78
C ALA A 909 28.14 0.72 -7.17
N GLY A 910 27.96 -0.58 -7.43
CA GLY A 910 28.91 -1.59 -6.99
C GLY A 910 28.97 -1.78 -5.47
N GLY A 911 27.87 -1.49 -4.75
CA GLY A 911 27.73 -1.79 -3.33
C GLY A 911 28.10 -0.65 -2.38
N LEU A 912 28.39 0.55 -2.87
CA LEU A 912 28.70 1.71 -2.04
C LEU A 912 27.49 2.15 -1.19
N VAL A 913 27.71 2.49 0.08
CA VAL A 913 26.65 2.86 1.05
C VAL A 913 25.77 4.00 0.54
N GLU A 914 26.39 4.98 -0.11
CA GLU A 914 25.75 6.19 -0.66
C GLU A 914 24.67 5.89 -1.70
N ALA A 915 24.79 4.77 -2.42
CA ALA A 915 23.88 4.37 -3.49
C ALA A 915 22.78 3.40 -3.04
N ASN A 916 22.68 3.09 -1.74
CA ASN A 916 21.66 2.18 -1.20
C ASN A 916 20.24 2.76 -1.36
N GLN A 917 19.41 2.08 -2.13
CA GLN A 917 18.00 2.38 -2.35
C GLN A 917 17.13 1.27 -1.73
N PRO A 918 16.63 1.44 -0.50
CA PRO A 918 15.76 0.45 0.13
C PRO A 918 14.39 0.41 -0.54
N PHE A 919 13.84 -0.80 -0.72
CA PHE A 919 12.52 -1.03 -1.30
C PHE A 919 11.91 -2.33 -0.77
N GLN A 920 10.60 -2.49 -0.93
CA GLN A 920 9.87 -3.71 -0.62
C GLN A 920 9.51 -4.43 -1.94
N VAL A 921 9.91 -5.68 -2.09
CA VAL A 921 9.57 -6.53 -3.25
C VAL A 921 8.07 -6.78 -3.29
N ALA A 922 7.47 -6.68 -4.47
CA ALA A 922 6.06 -7.01 -4.65
C ALA A 922 5.81 -8.52 -4.54
N TRP A 923 4.77 -8.90 -3.81
CA TRP A 923 4.31 -10.27 -3.65
C TRP A 923 3.41 -10.67 -4.81
N ILE A 924 3.79 -11.75 -5.49
CA ILE A 924 2.98 -12.40 -6.52
C ILE A 924 2.59 -13.79 -6.04
N ASP A 925 1.31 -13.96 -5.75
CA ASP A 925 0.72 -15.25 -5.39
C ASP A 925 0.77 -16.22 -6.59
N ASP A 926 0.82 -17.52 -6.31
CA ASP A 926 0.94 -18.55 -7.35
C ASP A 926 -0.24 -18.52 -8.31
N ASP A 927 -1.48 -18.42 -7.83
CA ASP A 927 -2.69 -18.37 -8.67
C ASP A 927 -2.70 -17.11 -9.55
N VAL A 928 -2.21 -15.99 -8.99
CA VAL A 928 -2.08 -14.72 -9.71
C VAL A 928 -1.00 -14.82 -10.79
N ARG A 929 0.13 -15.46 -10.49
CA ARG A 929 1.22 -15.68 -11.45
C ARG A 929 0.77 -16.55 -12.61
N GLU A 930 0.13 -17.69 -12.34
CA GLU A 930 -0.37 -18.61 -13.37
C GLU A 930 -1.39 -17.93 -14.29
N ARG A 931 -2.24 -17.06 -13.75
CA ARG A 931 -3.16 -16.23 -14.55
C ARG A 931 -2.41 -15.33 -15.53
N TYR A 932 -1.43 -14.56 -15.06
CA TYR A 932 -0.62 -13.70 -15.95
C TYR A 932 0.16 -14.52 -16.99
N LEU A 933 0.72 -15.67 -16.61
CA LEU A 933 1.43 -16.55 -17.56
C LEU A 933 0.49 -17.08 -18.65
N THR A 934 -0.74 -17.43 -18.27
CA THR A 934 -1.78 -17.87 -19.22
C THR A 934 -2.20 -16.73 -20.15
N GLU A 935 -2.35 -15.51 -19.62
CA GLU A 935 -2.61 -14.31 -20.42
C GLU A 935 -1.50 -14.05 -21.45
N ILE A 936 -0.22 -14.09 -21.03
CA ILE A 936 0.94 -13.94 -21.91
C ILE A 936 0.95 -15.01 -23.01
N GLN A 937 0.64 -16.26 -22.67
CA GLN A 937 0.54 -17.34 -23.64
C GLN A 937 -0.58 -17.08 -24.65
N SER A 938 -1.75 -16.63 -24.19
CA SER A 938 -2.88 -16.30 -25.06
C SER A 938 -2.56 -15.13 -26.01
N LEU A 939 -1.86 -14.11 -25.53
CA LEU A 939 -1.42 -12.96 -26.32
C LEU A 939 -0.43 -13.39 -27.41
N CYS A 940 0.45 -14.33 -27.08
CA CYS A 940 1.37 -14.94 -28.04
C CYS A 940 0.61 -15.69 -29.14
N GLN A 941 -0.36 -16.52 -28.78
CA GLN A 941 -1.18 -17.28 -29.74
C GLN A 941 -1.98 -16.36 -30.67
N GLN A 942 -2.56 -15.27 -30.15
CA GLN A 942 -3.29 -14.28 -30.95
C GLN A 942 -2.37 -13.56 -31.95
N ARG A 943 -1.16 -13.16 -31.52
CA ARG A 943 -0.17 -12.54 -32.40
C ARG A 943 0.32 -13.49 -33.50
N HIS A 944 0.49 -14.78 -33.19
CA HIS A 944 0.84 -15.81 -34.18
C HIS A 944 -0.28 -16.04 -35.20
N ALA A 945 -1.55 -16.05 -34.76
CA ALA A 945 -2.69 -16.19 -35.67
C ALA A 945 -2.81 -15.01 -36.65
N ALA A 946 -2.35 -13.82 -36.25
CA ALA A 946 -2.38 -12.61 -37.07
C ALA A 946 -1.19 -12.47 -38.06
N ALA A 947 -0.12 -13.25 -37.90
CA ALA A 947 1.13 -13.09 -38.66
C ALA A 947 1.44 -14.32 -39.53
N ASP A 948 0.91 -14.38 -40.77
CA ASP A 948 1.24 -15.26 -41.92
C ASP A 948 1.79 -16.70 -41.62
N GLY A 949 1.44 -17.31 -40.49
CA GLY A 949 1.86 -18.65 -40.10
C GLY A 949 3.36 -18.84 -39.80
N ARG A 950 4.18 -17.78 -39.69
CA ARG A 950 5.60 -17.95 -39.30
C ARG A 950 5.71 -18.11 -37.77
N PRO A 951 6.25 -19.22 -37.25
CA PRO A 951 6.45 -19.38 -35.82
C PRO A 951 7.50 -18.38 -35.33
N HIS A 952 7.07 -17.35 -34.59
CA HIS A 952 7.96 -16.39 -33.93
C HIS A 952 8.52 -16.94 -32.60
N ALA A 953 7.94 -18.01 -32.06
CA ALA A 953 8.40 -18.65 -30.83
C ALA A 953 8.99 -20.04 -31.09
N TYR A 954 10.31 -20.18 -30.89
CA TYR A 954 10.92 -21.50 -30.71
C TYR A 954 10.46 -22.07 -29.36
N PRO A 955 10.07 -23.36 -29.29
CA PRO A 955 9.69 -23.97 -28.03
C PRO A 955 10.87 -23.93 -27.04
N PRO A 956 10.62 -23.64 -25.74
CA PRO A 956 11.67 -23.63 -24.73
C PRO A 956 12.33 -25.00 -24.63
N ILE A 957 13.66 -25.01 -24.48
CA ILE A 957 14.38 -26.20 -24.05
C ILE A 957 14.15 -26.35 -22.55
N VAL A 958 13.33 -27.31 -22.17
CA VAL A 958 13.04 -27.62 -20.77
C VAL A 958 13.91 -28.80 -20.34
N PHE A 959 14.69 -28.60 -19.28
CA PHE A 959 15.47 -29.66 -18.65
C PHE A 959 15.02 -29.81 -17.20
N GLU A 960 14.46 -30.97 -16.85
CA GLU A 960 14.06 -31.30 -15.48
C GLU A 960 14.97 -32.39 -14.93
N GLY A 961 15.90 -32.01 -14.05
CA GLY A 961 16.95 -32.90 -13.60
C GLY A 961 16.43 -34.15 -12.87
N ASN A 962 15.37 -34.06 -12.08
CA ASN A 962 14.95 -35.20 -11.25
C ASN A 962 13.83 -36.06 -11.85
N VAL A 963 13.41 -35.78 -13.09
CA VAL A 963 12.35 -36.54 -13.79
C VAL A 963 13.01 -37.43 -14.86
N PRO A 964 12.51 -38.65 -15.14
CA PRO A 964 13.00 -39.43 -16.28
C PRO A 964 12.69 -38.72 -17.62
N ALA A 965 13.49 -38.99 -18.66
CA ALA A 965 13.23 -38.42 -19.97
C ALA A 965 12.02 -39.09 -20.65
N GLU A 966 11.33 -38.37 -21.52
CA GLU A 966 10.16 -38.88 -22.24
C GLU A 966 10.46 -39.01 -23.73
N LEU A 967 10.27 -40.20 -24.31
CA LEU A 967 10.55 -40.43 -25.73
C LEU A 967 9.68 -39.56 -26.65
N GLN A 968 8.49 -39.16 -26.18
CA GLN A 968 7.57 -38.28 -26.91
C GLN A 968 8.19 -36.90 -27.20
N ASN A 969 9.11 -36.44 -26.34
CA ASN A 969 9.77 -35.14 -26.47
C ASN A 969 11.02 -35.20 -27.36
N ASN A 970 11.36 -36.38 -27.91
CA ASN A 970 12.49 -36.53 -28.81
C ASN A 970 12.23 -35.81 -30.15
N THR A 971 12.95 -34.70 -30.35
CA THR A 971 12.83 -33.84 -31.53
C THR A 971 13.32 -34.53 -32.82
N MET A 972 14.31 -35.41 -32.73
CA MET A 972 14.83 -36.16 -33.88
C MET A 972 13.84 -37.24 -34.34
N LEU A 973 13.22 -37.95 -33.39
CA LEU A 973 12.17 -38.92 -33.67
C LEU A 973 10.95 -38.24 -34.29
N SER A 974 10.54 -37.10 -33.74
CA SER A 974 9.43 -36.30 -34.28
C SER A 974 9.74 -35.81 -35.71
N SER A 975 10.97 -35.35 -35.96
CA SER A 975 11.42 -34.93 -37.29
C SER A 975 11.45 -36.09 -38.29
N LEU A 976 11.85 -37.28 -37.86
CA LEU A 976 11.83 -38.50 -38.67
C LEU A 976 10.39 -38.92 -39.01
N LEU A 977 9.46 -38.85 -38.05
CA LEU A 977 8.04 -39.13 -38.26
C LEU A 977 7.37 -38.12 -39.22
N ALA A 978 7.76 -36.85 -39.14
CA ALA A 978 7.32 -35.80 -40.05
C ALA A 978 7.97 -35.88 -41.46
N GLY A 979 9.05 -36.65 -41.61
CA GLY A 979 9.80 -36.76 -42.87
C GLY A 979 10.77 -35.62 -43.13
N HIS A 980 11.11 -34.82 -42.11
CA HIS A 980 12.11 -33.75 -42.21
C HIS A 980 13.55 -34.28 -42.28
N ILE A 981 13.79 -35.49 -41.77
CA ILE A 981 15.09 -36.17 -41.76
C ILE A 981 14.90 -37.59 -42.29
N ALA A 982 15.85 -38.10 -43.09
CA ALA A 982 15.84 -39.47 -43.60
C ALA A 982 16.63 -40.42 -42.67
N PRO A 983 16.19 -41.68 -42.47
CA PRO A 983 16.93 -42.66 -41.69
C PRO A 983 18.21 -43.10 -42.43
N SER A 984 19.24 -43.52 -41.68
CA SER A 984 20.48 -44.07 -42.24
C SER A 984 20.51 -45.60 -42.10
N PRO A 985 20.35 -46.39 -43.17
CA PRO A 985 20.30 -47.86 -43.10
C PRO A 985 21.62 -48.54 -42.70
N LEU A 986 22.74 -47.81 -42.86
CA LEU A 986 24.09 -48.27 -42.53
C LEU A 986 24.55 -47.79 -41.14
N ALA A 987 23.81 -46.86 -40.53
CA ALA A 987 24.08 -46.33 -39.19
C ALA A 987 22.77 -45.99 -38.44
N PRO A 988 21.89 -46.99 -38.20
CA PRO A 988 20.66 -46.75 -37.46
C PRO A 988 20.95 -46.25 -36.04
N CYS A 989 20.13 -45.31 -35.59
CA CYS A 989 20.29 -44.68 -34.29
C CYS A 989 19.30 -45.25 -33.27
N CYS A 990 19.79 -45.72 -32.13
CA CYS A 990 18.97 -46.08 -30.99
C CYS A 990 18.98 -44.91 -29.99
N TRP A 991 17.90 -44.14 -29.92
CA TRP A 991 17.81 -43.05 -28.95
C TRP A 991 17.57 -43.61 -27.55
N LEU A 992 18.51 -43.33 -26.64
CA LEU A 992 18.55 -43.91 -25.30
C LEU A 992 18.01 -42.94 -24.24
N GLY A 993 18.11 -41.64 -24.50
CA GLY A 993 17.65 -40.61 -23.57
C GLY A 993 17.97 -39.18 -24.00
N GLU A 994 17.73 -38.24 -23.10
CA GLU A 994 18.04 -36.82 -23.27
C GLU A 994 19.42 -36.48 -22.70
N PRO A 995 20.27 -35.72 -23.40
CA PRO A 995 21.57 -35.31 -22.89
C PRO A 995 21.45 -34.39 -21.68
N VAL A 996 22.41 -34.45 -20.76
CA VAL A 996 22.61 -33.43 -19.70
C VAL A 996 23.38 -32.22 -20.26
N ALA A 997 23.03 -31.80 -21.48
CA ALA A 997 23.61 -30.67 -22.19
C ALA A 997 22.67 -30.24 -23.33
N ILE A 998 22.75 -28.99 -23.77
CA ILE A 998 21.97 -28.52 -24.93
C ILE A 998 22.57 -29.06 -26.24
N LYS A 999 22.15 -30.28 -26.64
CA LYS A 999 22.55 -30.94 -27.89
C LYS A 999 21.50 -31.98 -28.35
N GLU A 1000 21.80 -32.70 -29.42
CA GLU A 1000 20.94 -33.78 -29.93
C GLU A 1000 20.70 -34.89 -28.88
N PRO A 1001 19.54 -35.58 -28.90
CA PRO A 1001 19.26 -36.70 -28.00
C PRO A 1001 20.37 -37.77 -28.01
N THR A 1002 20.74 -38.27 -26.83
CA THR A 1002 21.79 -39.26 -26.67
C THR A 1002 21.40 -40.55 -27.39
N ALA A 1003 22.20 -40.95 -28.37
CA ALA A 1003 21.90 -42.08 -29.24
C ALA A 1003 23.08 -43.05 -29.36
N ALA A 1004 22.79 -44.34 -29.30
CA ALA A 1004 23.70 -45.40 -29.73
C ALA A 1004 23.59 -45.55 -31.25
N ARG A 1005 24.63 -45.13 -31.99
CA ARG A 1005 24.68 -45.26 -33.45
C ARG A 1005 25.27 -46.62 -33.82
N LEU A 1006 24.46 -47.50 -34.39
CA LEU A 1006 24.86 -48.87 -34.76
C LEU A 1006 25.47 -48.87 -36.17
N VAL A 1007 26.70 -48.35 -36.28
CA VAL A 1007 27.43 -48.39 -37.56
C VAL A 1007 27.89 -49.82 -37.85
N ARG A 1008 27.96 -50.20 -39.12
CA ARG A 1008 28.48 -51.52 -39.55
C ARG A 1008 30.00 -51.63 -39.38
N ALA A 1009 30.45 -51.75 -38.14
CA ALA A 1009 31.83 -51.98 -37.77
C ALA A 1009 31.92 -53.01 -36.64
N SER A 1010 33.01 -53.78 -36.61
CA SER A 1010 33.27 -54.77 -35.55
C SER A 1010 33.17 -54.12 -34.17
N GLY A 1011 32.59 -54.84 -33.21
CA GLY A 1011 32.48 -54.39 -31.83
C GLY A 1011 31.44 -53.29 -31.56
N LEU A 1012 30.62 -52.86 -32.52
CA LEU A 1012 29.53 -51.89 -32.27
C LEU A 1012 28.22 -52.56 -31.84
N ASN A 1013 28.29 -53.27 -30.72
CA ASN A 1013 27.13 -53.72 -29.95
C ASN A 1013 26.89 -52.79 -28.75
N LEU A 1014 25.64 -52.74 -28.27
CA LEU A 1014 25.24 -51.96 -27.10
C LEU A 1014 25.06 -52.86 -25.88
N ALA A 1015 25.70 -52.50 -24.77
CA ALA A 1015 25.48 -53.14 -23.48
C ALA A 1015 25.08 -52.13 -22.42
N VAL A 1016 23.97 -52.40 -21.74
CA VAL A 1016 23.44 -51.61 -20.64
C VAL A 1016 23.65 -52.38 -19.34
N VAL A 1017 24.38 -51.80 -18.38
CA VAL A 1017 24.64 -52.41 -17.08
C VAL A 1017 24.08 -51.56 -15.96
N GLY A 1018 23.22 -52.14 -15.13
CA GLY A 1018 22.63 -51.46 -13.98
C GLY A 1018 21.44 -52.18 -13.36
N GLN A 1019 21.26 -51.98 -12.06
CA GLN A 1019 20.22 -52.68 -11.27
C GLN A 1019 18.81 -52.10 -11.44
N GLN A 1020 18.67 -50.92 -12.06
CA GLN A 1020 17.38 -50.24 -12.23
C GLN A 1020 16.62 -50.82 -13.44
N GLU A 1021 15.84 -51.87 -13.19
CA GLU A 1021 15.08 -52.60 -14.22
C GLU A 1021 14.16 -51.69 -15.05
N GLU A 1022 13.38 -50.80 -14.42
CA GLU A 1022 12.44 -49.93 -15.15
C GLU A 1022 13.16 -48.92 -16.07
N THR A 1023 14.30 -48.38 -15.63
CA THR A 1023 15.16 -47.50 -16.44
C THR A 1023 15.74 -48.26 -17.64
N ALA A 1024 16.15 -49.51 -17.46
CA ALA A 1024 16.67 -50.35 -18.54
C ALA A 1024 15.57 -50.72 -19.56
N LEU A 1025 14.38 -51.06 -19.05
CA LEU A 1025 13.21 -51.35 -19.87
C LEU A 1025 12.83 -50.15 -20.74
N GLY A 1026 12.74 -48.96 -20.15
CA GLY A 1026 12.42 -47.73 -20.88
C GLY A 1026 13.44 -47.41 -21.97
N MET A 1027 14.73 -47.51 -21.65
CA MET A 1027 15.83 -47.26 -22.59
C MET A 1027 15.84 -48.25 -23.77
N LEU A 1028 15.69 -49.55 -23.50
CA LEU A 1028 15.68 -50.57 -24.55
C LEU A 1028 14.38 -50.56 -25.36
N ALA A 1029 13.23 -50.27 -24.74
CA ALA A 1029 11.97 -50.05 -25.45
C ALA A 1029 12.05 -48.82 -26.36
N ALA A 1030 12.69 -47.73 -25.90
CA ALA A 1030 12.95 -46.55 -26.73
C ALA A 1030 13.89 -46.85 -27.90
N ALA A 1031 14.96 -47.62 -27.66
CA ALA A 1031 15.84 -48.11 -28.73
C ALA A 1031 15.07 -48.96 -29.76
N ALA A 1032 14.22 -49.88 -29.30
CA ALA A 1032 13.37 -50.71 -30.16
C ALA A 1032 12.44 -49.86 -31.04
N LEU A 1033 11.73 -48.90 -30.44
CA LEU A 1033 10.83 -48.00 -31.15
C LEU A 1033 11.57 -47.09 -32.13
N SER A 1034 12.77 -46.63 -31.76
CA SER A 1034 13.66 -45.87 -32.66
C SER A 1034 13.96 -46.66 -33.93
N LEU A 1035 14.28 -47.95 -33.80
CA LEU A 1035 14.55 -48.84 -34.92
C LEU A 1035 13.29 -49.14 -35.74
N VAL A 1036 12.14 -49.33 -35.10
CA VAL A 1036 10.84 -49.52 -35.79
C VAL A 1036 10.50 -48.34 -36.69
N VAL A 1037 10.62 -47.10 -36.19
CA VAL A 1037 10.31 -45.90 -36.99
C VAL A 1037 11.27 -45.78 -38.18
N GLN A 1038 12.57 -46.03 -37.97
CA GLN A 1038 13.56 -46.02 -39.05
C GLN A 1038 13.32 -47.15 -40.07
N ALA A 1039 12.90 -48.34 -39.62
CA ALA A 1039 12.57 -49.47 -40.47
C ALA A 1039 11.38 -49.15 -41.40
N ALA A 1040 10.32 -48.56 -40.85
CA ALA A 1040 9.15 -48.16 -41.62
C ALA A 1040 9.42 -47.05 -42.66
N ARG A 1041 10.45 -46.22 -42.45
CA ARG A 1041 10.73 -45.03 -43.28
C ARG A 1041 11.93 -45.16 -44.22
N GLY A 1042 12.79 -46.17 -44.05
CA GLY A 1042 13.93 -46.35 -44.95
C GLY A 1042 14.83 -47.57 -44.71
N MET A 1043 14.44 -48.55 -43.88
CA MET A 1043 15.16 -49.83 -43.78
C MET A 1043 14.21 -51.02 -44.01
N PRO A 1044 13.72 -51.21 -45.25
CA PRO A 1044 12.80 -52.29 -45.56
C PRO A 1044 13.44 -53.66 -45.28
N GLY A 1045 12.70 -54.56 -44.63
CA GLY A 1045 13.18 -55.90 -44.25
C GLY A 1045 14.00 -55.97 -42.96
N ALA A 1046 14.15 -54.86 -42.23
CA ALA A 1046 14.77 -54.87 -40.90
C ALA A 1046 13.92 -55.69 -39.91
N ALA A 1047 14.59 -56.47 -39.05
CA ALA A 1047 13.95 -57.33 -38.06
C ALA A 1047 14.55 -57.09 -36.67
N LEU A 1048 13.68 -57.01 -35.66
CA LEU A 1048 14.04 -56.84 -34.25
C LEU A 1048 13.56 -58.05 -33.45
N PHE A 1049 14.50 -58.83 -32.93
CA PHE A 1049 14.25 -59.99 -32.08
C PHE A 1049 14.42 -59.58 -30.62
N VAL A 1050 13.41 -59.79 -29.79
CA VAL A 1050 13.46 -59.53 -28.34
C VAL A 1050 13.49 -60.86 -27.62
N LEU A 1051 14.66 -61.24 -27.09
CA LEU A 1051 14.83 -62.40 -26.23
C LEU A 1051 14.62 -61.98 -24.77
N ASP A 1052 13.44 -62.31 -24.25
CA ASP A 1052 12.96 -61.88 -22.94
C ASP A 1052 13.28 -62.92 -21.85
N GLY A 1053 14.22 -62.59 -20.97
CA GLY A 1053 14.59 -63.37 -19.80
C GLY A 1053 13.70 -63.12 -18.57
N SER A 1054 12.79 -62.14 -18.62
CA SER A 1054 11.98 -61.76 -17.47
C SER A 1054 10.93 -62.83 -17.10
N PRO A 1055 10.47 -62.88 -15.83
CA PRO A 1055 9.41 -63.80 -15.43
C PRO A 1055 8.10 -63.56 -16.20
N ALA A 1056 7.37 -64.63 -16.51
CA ALA A 1056 6.06 -64.52 -17.13
C ALA A 1056 5.09 -63.69 -16.27
N GLY A 1057 4.40 -62.74 -16.88
CA GLY A 1057 3.50 -61.81 -16.19
C GLY A 1057 4.18 -60.61 -15.53
N SER A 1058 5.51 -60.47 -15.66
CA SER A 1058 6.21 -59.24 -15.27
C SER A 1058 5.80 -58.06 -16.15
N ARG A 1059 6.02 -56.83 -15.65
CA ARG A 1059 5.75 -55.61 -16.41
C ARG A 1059 6.60 -55.51 -17.68
N ALA A 1060 7.86 -55.97 -17.64
CA ALA A 1060 8.73 -56.05 -18.81
C ALA A 1060 8.17 -56.98 -19.88
N SER A 1061 7.78 -58.21 -19.49
CA SER A 1061 7.23 -59.18 -20.44
C SER A 1061 5.93 -58.69 -21.09
N ALA A 1062 5.05 -58.06 -20.31
CA ALA A 1062 3.82 -57.45 -20.83
C ALA A 1062 4.10 -56.34 -21.87
N LEU A 1063 5.09 -55.46 -21.60
CA LEU A 1063 5.47 -54.40 -22.54
C LEU A 1063 6.05 -54.97 -23.85
N TRP A 1064 6.93 -55.98 -23.77
CA TRP A 1064 7.52 -56.59 -24.96
C TRP A 1064 6.48 -57.29 -25.84
N GLN A 1065 5.49 -57.96 -25.22
CA GLN A 1065 4.34 -58.53 -25.94
C GLN A 1065 3.50 -57.45 -26.63
N GLN A 1066 3.24 -56.33 -25.95
CA GLN A 1066 2.50 -55.19 -26.51
C GLN A 1066 3.25 -54.57 -27.70
N LEU A 1067 4.56 -54.35 -27.59
CA LEU A 1067 5.38 -53.84 -28.68
C LEU A 1067 5.38 -54.78 -29.89
N ALA A 1068 5.47 -56.09 -29.67
CA ALA A 1068 5.35 -57.08 -30.74
C ALA A 1068 3.97 -57.09 -31.40
N ALA A 1069 2.90 -56.92 -30.62
CA ALA A 1069 1.53 -56.83 -31.14
C ALA A 1069 1.29 -55.54 -31.96
N ALA A 1070 1.85 -54.41 -31.53
CA ALA A 1070 1.73 -53.13 -32.24
C ALA A 1070 2.56 -53.07 -33.53
N PHE A 1071 3.71 -53.77 -33.58
CA PHE A 1071 4.64 -53.75 -34.72
C PHE A 1071 5.05 -55.16 -35.20
N PRO A 1072 4.09 -56.01 -35.61
CA PRO A 1072 4.35 -57.44 -35.88
C PRO A 1072 5.23 -57.69 -37.11
N SER A 1073 5.35 -56.72 -38.01
CA SER A 1073 6.21 -56.80 -39.20
C SER A 1073 7.70 -56.63 -38.88
N VAL A 1074 8.04 -56.04 -37.72
CA VAL A 1074 9.42 -55.70 -37.33
C VAL A 1074 9.82 -56.40 -36.05
N ILE A 1075 8.97 -56.38 -35.01
CA ILE A 1075 9.30 -56.91 -33.67
C ILE A 1075 8.81 -58.36 -33.52
N ARG A 1076 9.70 -59.24 -33.08
CA ARG A 1076 9.40 -60.63 -32.68
C ARG A 1076 9.77 -60.84 -31.22
N HIS A 1077 8.77 -61.07 -30.36
CA HIS A 1077 8.97 -61.42 -28.94
C HIS A 1077 9.21 -62.92 -28.80
N LEU A 1078 10.29 -63.29 -28.11
CA LEU A 1078 10.75 -64.65 -27.90
C LEU A 1078 11.02 -64.87 -26.41
N SER A 1079 10.71 -66.06 -25.91
CA SER A 1079 10.92 -66.41 -24.51
C SER A 1079 12.34 -66.93 -24.28
N PHE A 1080 12.78 -66.99 -23.03
CA PHE A 1080 14.05 -67.64 -22.67
C PHE A 1080 14.23 -69.08 -23.20
N ARG A 1081 13.14 -69.79 -23.53
CA ARG A 1081 13.19 -71.16 -24.10
C ARG A 1081 13.66 -71.17 -25.56
N ASP A 1082 13.51 -70.06 -26.25
CA ASP A 1082 13.85 -69.91 -27.67
C ASP A 1082 15.32 -69.50 -27.88
N THR A 1083 16.08 -69.31 -26.79
CA THR A 1083 17.48 -68.84 -26.77
C THR A 1083 18.36 -69.60 -27.75
N THR A 1084 18.44 -70.93 -27.61
CA THR A 1084 19.27 -71.80 -28.47
C THR A 1084 18.89 -71.69 -29.95
N SER A 1085 17.59 -71.63 -30.25
CA SER A 1085 17.10 -71.51 -31.63
C SER A 1085 17.44 -70.15 -32.24
N LEU A 1086 17.20 -69.06 -31.51
CA LEU A 1086 17.46 -67.70 -31.99
C LEU A 1086 18.95 -67.47 -32.23
N ILE A 1087 19.80 -67.82 -31.28
CA ILE A 1087 21.25 -67.62 -31.42
C ILE A 1087 21.81 -68.44 -32.59
N GLY A 1088 21.35 -69.69 -32.77
CA GLY A 1088 21.72 -70.49 -33.94
C GLY A 1088 21.29 -69.84 -35.26
N GLN A 1089 20.09 -69.24 -35.31
CA GLN A 1089 19.62 -68.49 -36.49
C GLN A 1089 20.46 -67.24 -36.77
N LEU A 1090 20.79 -66.46 -35.74
CA LEU A 1090 21.63 -65.26 -35.88
C LEU A 1090 23.05 -65.61 -36.33
N ALA A 1091 23.64 -66.67 -35.77
CA ALA A 1091 24.98 -67.13 -36.14
C ALA A 1091 25.02 -67.64 -37.59
N ALA A 1092 24.06 -68.46 -37.99
CA ALA A 1092 23.96 -68.94 -39.37
C ALA A 1092 23.76 -67.81 -40.37
N GLU A 1093 22.94 -66.79 -40.03
CA GLU A 1093 22.74 -65.63 -40.88
C GLU A 1093 23.98 -64.73 -40.96
N ALA A 1094 24.69 -64.53 -39.85
CA ALA A 1094 25.95 -63.79 -39.82
C ALA A 1094 26.99 -64.45 -40.74
N ASP A 1095 27.18 -65.77 -40.59
CA ASP A 1095 28.10 -66.55 -41.40
C ASP A 1095 27.70 -66.53 -42.89
N ARG A 1096 26.40 -66.67 -43.19
CA ARG A 1096 25.88 -66.60 -44.56
C ARG A 1096 26.20 -65.25 -45.19
N ARG A 1097 25.90 -64.13 -44.50
CA ARG A 1097 26.16 -62.78 -45.02
C ARG A 1097 27.65 -62.49 -45.18
N LEU A 1098 28.48 -62.98 -44.26
CA LEU A 1098 29.93 -62.82 -44.31
C LEU A 1098 30.52 -63.58 -45.51
N GLN A 1099 30.10 -64.82 -45.73
CA GLN A 1099 30.52 -65.64 -46.87
C GLN A 1099 30.01 -65.07 -48.21
N ALA A 1100 28.76 -64.60 -48.25
CA ALA A 1100 28.14 -63.98 -49.43
C ALA A 1100 28.58 -62.52 -49.69
N ARG A 1101 29.32 -61.90 -48.76
CA ARG A 1101 29.74 -60.48 -48.78
C ARG A 1101 28.56 -59.49 -48.86
N GLU A 1102 27.45 -59.81 -48.19
CA GLU A 1102 26.23 -59.00 -48.14
C GLU A 1102 26.31 -57.92 -47.03
N PHE A 1103 27.23 -56.97 -47.16
CA PHE A 1103 27.47 -55.93 -46.14
C PHE A 1103 26.40 -54.83 -46.08
N GLU A 1104 25.45 -54.80 -47.02
CA GLU A 1104 24.35 -53.82 -47.10
C GLU A 1104 22.96 -54.43 -46.83
N ALA A 1105 22.90 -55.72 -46.45
CA ALA A 1105 21.65 -56.41 -46.14
C ALA A 1105 20.84 -55.70 -45.03
N ALA A 1106 19.52 -55.92 -44.99
CA ALA A 1106 18.65 -55.30 -44.00
C ALA A 1106 19.08 -55.65 -42.55
N GLY A 1107 19.07 -54.65 -41.68
CA GLY A 1107 19.58 -54.77 -40.31
C GLY A 1107 18.78 -55.77 -39.47
N TRP A 1108 19.46 -56.69 -38.79
CA TRP A 1108 18.86 -57.56 -37.78
C TRP A 1108 19.35 -57.13 -36.39
N PHE A 1109 18.43 -56.87 -35.50
CA PHE A 1109 18.71 -56.36 -34.17
C PHE A 1109 18.24 -57.38 -33.14
N CYS A 1110 19.08 -57.75 -32.19
CA CYS A 1110 18.76 -58.69 -31.12
C CYS A 1110 18.80 -57.96 -29.78
N ILE A 1111 17.64 -57.74 -29.15
CA ILE A 1111 17.54 -57.25 -27.78
C ILE A 1111 17.55 -58.45 -26.84
N ILE A 1112 18.55 -58.53 -25.96
CA ILE A 1112 18.64 -59.51 -24.88
C ILE A 1112 18.29 -58.80 -23.58
N TYR A 1113 17.10 -59.08 -23.04
CA TYR A 1113 16.58 -58.46 -21.83
C TYR A 1113 16.72 -59.42 -20.62
N ASP A 1114 17.43 -58.99 -19.57
CA ASP A 1114 17.78 -59.79 -18.37
C ASP A 1114 18.73 -60.98 -18.65
N LEU A 1115 19.97 -60.67 -19.07
CA LEU A 1115 21.00 -61.67 -19.37
C LEU A 1115 21.27 -62.64 -18.21
N GLY A 1116 21.14 -62.17 -16.96
CA GLY A 1116 21.39 -62.98 -15.77
C GLY A 1116 20.56 -64.26 -15.69
N ARG A 1117 19.36 -64.26 -16.30
CA ARG A 1117 18.42 -65.39 -16.32
C ARG A 1117 18.62 -66.35 -17.49
N LEU A 1118 19.34 -65.95 -18.54
CA LEU A 1118 19.60 -66.77 -19.73
C LEU A 1118 20.81 -67.68 -19.51
N ARG A 1119 20.58 -68.81 -18.82
CA ARG A 1119 21.65 -69.74 -18.43
C ARG A 1119 22.39 -70.36 -19.62
N ASP A 1120 21.71 -70.56 -20.75
CA ASP A 1120 22.28 -71.16 -21.96
C ASP A 1120 23.37 -70.29 -22.61
N LEU A 1121 23.40 -68.99 -22.30
CA LEU A 1121 24.41 -68.04 -22.77
C LEU A 1121 25.62 -67.91 -21.82
N ARG A 1122 25.60 -68.59 -20.67
CA ARG A 1122 26.72 -68.53 -19.71
C ARG A 1122 27.93 -69.29 -20.25
N LYS A 1123 29.12 -68.81 -19.89
CA LYS A 1123 30.36 -69.52 -20.16
C LYS A 1123 30.37 -70.85 -19.40
N ALA A 1124 30.74 -71.94 -20.06
CA ALA A 1124 30.97 -73.23 -19.41
C ALA A 1124 32.30 -73.19 -18.63
N GLU A 1125 32.33 -73.70 -17.40
CA GLU A 1125 33.54 -73.72 -16.54
C GLU A 1125 34.62 -74.70 -17.06
N ASP A 1126 34.24 -75.69 -17.88
CA ASP A 1126 35.11 -76.78 -18.37
C ASP A 1126 35.46 -76.68 -19.87
N ASP A 1127 35.91 -75.50 -20.34
CA ASP A 1127 36.16 -75.27 -21.77
C ASP A 1127 37.61 -75.60 -22.22
N PHE A 1128 38.20 -76.68 -21.67
CA PHE A 1128 39.48 -77.26 -22.11
C PHE A 1128 39.32 -78.44 -23.11
N GLY A 1129 38.11 -78.72 -23.57
CA GLY A 1129 37.84 -79.77 -24.55
C GLY A 1129 38.22 -79.34 -25.98
N PHE A 1130 39.21 -79.98 -26.58
CA PHE A 1130 39.41 -79.98 -28.03
C PHE A 1130 38.12 -80.49 -28.70
N ALA A 1131 37.41 -79.63 -29.44
CA ALA A 1131 36.19 -80.01 -30.13
C ALA A 1131 36.49 -81.09 -31.19
N ARG A 1132 35.76 -82.20 -31.17
CA ARG A 1132 35.61 -83.08 -32.33
C ARG A 1132 34.73 -82.35 -33.36
N SER A 1133 35.09 -82.43 -34.64
CA SER A 1133 34.53 -81.65 -35.76
C SER A 1133 33.03 -81.80 -36.04
N ASP A 1134 32.34 -82.73 -35.38
CA ASP A 1134 30.96 -83.12 -35.72
C ASP A 1134 29.89 -82.73 -34.66
N GLN A 1135 30.23 -81.96 -33.62
CA GLN A 1135 29.24 -81.45 -32.66
C GLN A 1135 28.93 -79.96 -32.89
N PRO A 1136 27.64 -79.56 -32.88
CA PRO A 1136 27.27 -78.16 -33.02
C PRO A 1136 27.85 -77.34 -31.86
N LEU A 1137 28.42 -76.17 -32.19
CA LEU A 1137 28.98 -75.26 -31.21
C LEU A 1137 27.93 -74.92 -30.14
N PRO A 1138 28.30 -74.87 -28.84
CA PRO A 1138 27.37 -74.48 -27.79
C PRO A 1138 26.85 -73.05 -28.02
N PRO A 1139 25.62 -72.72 -27.59
CA PRO A 1139 25.01 -71.40 -27.82
C PRO A 1139 25.85 -70.22 -27.36
N SER A 1140 26.60 -70.36 -26.25
CA SER A 1140 27.53 -69.33 -25.76
C SER A 1140 28.66 -69.01 -26.75
N ARG A 1141 29.22 -70.01 -27.45
CA ARG A 1141 30.23 -69.78 -28.51
C ARG A 1141 29.62 -69.25 -29.80
N GLN A 1142 28.43 -69.73 -30.17
CA GLN A 1142 27.69 -69.18 -31.33
C GLN A 1142 27.37 -67.70 -31.11
N TRP A 1143 26.92 -67.34 -29.91
CA TRP A 1143 26.65 -65.96 -29.55
C TRP A 1143 27.92 -65.10 -29.56
N ALA A 1144 29.05 -65.60 -29.03
CA ALA A 1144 30.33 -64.90 -29.12
C ALA A 1144 30.77 -64.61 -30.57
N ASN A 1145 30.52 -65.54 -31.50
CA ASN A 1145 30.76 -65.30 -32.93
C ASN A 1145 29.81 -64.23 -33.50
N VAL A 1146 28.52 -64.25 -33.12
CA VAL A 1146 27.56 -63.20 -33.52
C VAL A 1146 27.99 -61.83 -33.01
N LEU A 1147 28.47 -61.72 -31.78
CA LEU A 1147 28.95 -60.45 -31.22
C LEU A 1147 30.14 -59.88 -32.00
N ARG A 1148 31.09 -60.74 -32.40
CA ARG A 1148 32.29 -60.35 -33.15
C ARG A 1148 31.99 -60.04 -34.61
N ASP A 1149 31.38 -60.98 -35.33
CA ASP A 1149 31.28 -60.96 -36.79
C ASP A 1149 29.94 -60.36 -37.29
N GLY A 1150 28.91 -60.32 -36.42
CA GLY A 1150 27.58 -59.81 -36.74
C GLY A 1150 27.50 -58.32 -37.10
N PRO A 1151 28.09 -57.39 -36.30
CA PRO A 1151 27.97 -55.96 -36.57
C PRO A 1151 28.46 -55.54 -37.97
N GLY A 1152 29.50 -56.19 -38.49
CA GLY A 1152 30.02 -55.93 -39.84
C GLY A 1152 29.04 -56.24 -40.97
N VAL A 1153 28.08 -57.15 -40.74
CA VAL A 1153 27.04 -57.55 -41.70
C VAL A 1153 25.64 -57.05 -41.31
N GLY A 1154 25.57 -56.07 -40.40
CA GLY A 1154 24.33 -55.43 -39.96
C GLY A 1154 23.51 -56.26 -38.96
N ILE A 1155 24.15 -57.17 -38.22
CA ILE A 1155 23.52 -57.92 -37.12
C ILE A 1155 24.05 -57.37 -35.80
N HIS A 1156 23.23 -56.65 -35.04
CA HIS A 1156 23.66 -55.97 -33.81
C HIS A 1156 22.95 -56.55 -32.58
N THR A 1157 23.69 -56.65 -31.47
CA THR A 1157 23.15 -57.04 -30.16
C THR A 1157 23.01 -55.82 -29.26
N LEU A 1158 21.83 -55.68 -28.63
CA LEU A 1158 21.54 -54.73 -27.57
C LEU A 1158 21.23 -55.54 -26.31
N LEU A 1159 22.03 -55.45 -25.25
CA LEU A 1159 21.80 -56.24 -24.04
C LEU A 1159 21.57 -55.37 -22.82
N TRP A 1160 20.82 -55.91 -21.86
CA TRP A 1160 20.79 -55.42 -20.49
C TRP A 1160 21.18 -56.52 -19.48
N CYS A 1161 22.02 -56.13 -18.52
CA CYS A 1161 22.40 -56.95 -17.37
C CYS A 1161 22.30 -56.13 -16.08
N ASP A 1162 21.79 -56.74 -15.02
CA ASP A 1162 21.56 -56.11 -13.71
C ASP A 1162 22.86 -55.67 -13.01
N THR A 1163 23.91 -56.48 -13.11
CA THR A 1163 25.18 -56.26 -12.42
C THR A 1163 26.38 -56.60 -13.30
N TRP A 1164 27.51 -55.93 -13.03
CA TRP A 1164 28.79 -56.23 -13.67
C TRP A 1164 29.21 -57.69 -13.46
N SER A 1165 29.00 -58.25 -12.26
CA SER A 1165 29.35 -59.65 -11.96
C SER A 1165 28.55 -60.66 -12.79
N ASN A 1166 27.25 -60.42 -13.04
CA ASN A 1166 26.46 -61.29 -13.89
C ASN A 1166 26.88 -61.20 -15.36
N LEU A 1167 27.27 -60.00 -15.82
CA LEU A 1167 27.82 -59.83 -17.16
C LEU A 1167 29.14 -60.60 -17.34
N GLN A 1168 30.06 -60.53 -16.37
CA GLN A 1168 31.32 -61.28 -16.39
C GLN A 1168 31.14 -62.81 -16.31
N ARG A 1169 30.05 -63.29 -15.74
CA ARG A 1169 29.71 -64.74 -15.74
C ARG A 1169 29.23 -65.21 -17.11
N ALA A 1170 28.60 -64.33 -17.87
CA ALA A 1170 28.08 -64.64 -19.19
C ALA A 1170 29.14 -64.48 -20.30
N LEU A 1171 29.99 -63.44 -20.20
CA LEU A 1171 30.93 -63.04 -21.24
C LEU A 1171 32.38 -63.09 -20.75
N ASP A 1172 33.29 -63.56 -21.61
CA ASP A 1172 34.72 -63.46 -21.35
C ASP A 1172 35.29 -62.09 -21.74
N ARG A 1173 36.58 -61.87 -21.45
CA ARG A 1173 37.25 -60.59 -21.73
C ARG A 1173 37.28 -60.22 -23.21
N GLN A 1174 37.24 -61.20 -24.12
CA GLN A 1174 37.26 -60.93 -25.56
C GLN A 1174 35.87 -60.49 -26.02
N ALA A 1175 34.82 -61.22 -25.63
CA ALA A 1175 33.45 -60.87 -25.97
C ALA A 1175 32.98 -59.55 -25.33
N LEU A 1176 33.48 -59.20 -24.14
CA LEU A 1176 33.22 -57.89 -23.51
C LEU A 1176 33.76 -56.71 -24.34
N ARG A 1177 34.86 -56.90 -25.10
CA ARG A 1177 35.42 -55.88 -25.99
C ARG A 1177 34.57 -55.64 -27.23
N GLU A 1178 33.71 -56.60 -27.59
CA GLU A 1178 32.79 -56.45 -28.72
C GLU A 1178 31.58 -55.55 -28.40
N PHE A 1179 31.54 -54.94 -27.20
CA PHE A 1179 30.62 -53.87 -26.82
C PHE A 1179 31.37 -52.53 -26.74
N GLY A 1180 31.50 -51.87 -27.89
CA GLY A 1180 32.06 -50.53 -28.03
C GLY A 1180 31.11 -49.42 -27.61
N LEU A 1181 29.80 -49.71 -27.48
CA LEU A 1181 28.79 -48.82 -26.90
C LEU A 1181 28.39 -49.35 -25.53
N ARG A 1182 28.87 -48.69 -24.46
CA ARG A 1182 28.69 -49.14 -23.08
C ARG A 1182 27.87 -48.14 -22.31
N VAL A 1183 26.75 -48.59 -21.75
CA VAL A 1183 25.93 -47.80 -20.85
C VAL A 1183 26.12 -48.30 -19.43
N ALA A 1184 26.33 -47.38 -18.49
CA ALA A 1184 26.38 -47.66 -17.06
C ALA A 1184 25.34 -46.83 -16.33
N MET A 1185 24.57 -47.48 -15.46
CA MET A 1185 23.77 -46.82 -14.44
C MET A 1185 24.59 -46.71 -13.14
N GLN A 1186 24.00 -46.18 -12.07
CA GLN A 1186 24.66 -46.10 -10.78
C GLN A 1186 25.19 -47.47 -10.32
N MET A 1187 26.49 -47.54 -10.03
CA MET A 1187 27.19 -48.76 -9.60
C MET A 1187 28.38 -48.42 -8.69
N SER A 1188 29.07 -49.44 -8.16
CA SER A 1188 30.24 -49.19 -7.30
C SER A 1188 31.38 -48.53 -8.09
N GLN A 1189 32.27 -47.80 -7.40
CA GLN A 1189 33.43 -47.17 -8.04
C GLN A 1189 34.35 -48.19 -8.75
N ALA A 1190 34.49 -49.39 -8.17
CA ALA A 1190 35.26 -50.49 -8.75
C ALA A 1190 34.61 -51.04 -10.02
N ASP A 1191 33.29 -51.28 -9.99
CA ASP A 1191 32.56 -51.77 -11.17
C ASP A 1191 32.55 -50.74 -12.29
N SER A 1192 32.35 -49.46 -11.96
CA SER A 1192 32.41 -48.35 -12.91
C SER A 1192 33.75 -48.30 -13.63
N SER A 1193 34.85 -48.40 -12.87
CA SER A 1193 36.21 -48.35 -13.43
C SER A 1193 36.50 -49.57 -14.31
N ASN A 1194 35.97 -50.74 -13.97
CA ASN A 1194 36.14 -51.96 -14.77
C ASN A 1194 35.30 -51.97 -16.05
N TRP A 1195 34.13 -51.31 -16.05
CA TRP A 1195 33.21 -51.31 -17.19
C TRP A 1195 33.43 -50.15 -18.16
N LEU A 1196 33.61 -48.93 -17.63
CA LEU A 1196 33.71 -47.69 -18.40
C LEU A 1196 35.13 -47.07 -18.43
N ASP A 1197 36.12 -47.72 -17.82
CA ASP A 1197 37.47 -47.15 -17.61
C ASP A 1197 37.45 -45.79 -16.87
N SER A 1198 36.40 -45.53 -16.08
CA SER A 1198 36.17 -44.31 -15.33
C SER A 1198 35.36 -44.58 -14.06
N PRO A 1199 35.65 -43.93 -12.92
CA PRO A 1199 34.85 -44.06 -11.70
C PRO A 1199 33.52 -43.27 -11.74
N ALA A 1200 33.21 -42.59 -12.85
CA ALA A 1200 32.12 -41.62 -12.92
C ALA A 1200 30.72 -42.20 -12.61
N ALA A 1201 30.47 -43.48 -12.87
CA ALA A 1201 29.15 -44.08 -12.64
C ALA A 1201 28.80 -44.21 -11.15
N SER A 1202 29.78 -44.15 -10.23
CA SER A 1202 29.50 -44.21 -8.78
C SER A 1202 28.87 -42.94 -8.21
N ARG A 1203 28.98 -41.82 -8.94
CA ARG A 1203 28.43 -40.52 -8.56
C ARG A 1203 27.13 -40.17 -9.30
N LEU A 1204 26.56 -41.11 -10.06
CA LEU A 1204 25.30 -40.89 -10.76
C LEU A 1204 24.14 -40.76 -9.77
N GLY A 1205 23.31 -39.73 -9.96
CA GLY A 1205 22.04 -39.57 -9.26
C GLY A 1205 20.93 -40.43 -9.86
N LEU A 1206 19.70 -40.24 -9.34
CA LEU A 1206 18.50 -40.89 -9.88
C LEU A 1206 18.25 -40.48 -11.35
N HIS A 1207 17.72 -41.41 -12.15
CA HIS A 1207 17.44 -41.19 -13.57
C HIS A 1207 18.63 -40.63 -14.38
N ARG A 1208 19.84 -41.12 -14.07
CA ARG A 1208 21.07 -40.80 -14.83
C ARG A 1208 21.78 -42.07 -15.28
N ALA A 1209 22.34 -42.00 -16.48
CA ALA A 1209 23.23 -43.00 -17.01
C ALA A 1209 24.42 -42.33 -17.73
N LEU A 1210 25.48 -43.10 -17.91
CA LEU A 1210 26.63 -42.73 -18.73
C LEU A 1210 26.65 -43.60 -19.98
N LEU A 1211 26.85 -42.99 -21.14
CA LEU A 1211 27.17 -43.66 -22.40
C LEU A 1211 28.65 -43.44 -22.68
N ALA A 1212 29.42 -44.53 -22.77
CA ALA A 1212 30.77 -44.53 -23.29
C ALA A 1212 30.77 -45.09 -24.72
N SER A 1213 31.38 -44.37 -25.65
CA SER A 1213 31.62 -44.79 -27.03
C SER A 1213 33.13 -44.92 -27.24
N GLU A 1214 33.64 -46.15 -27.40
CA GLU A 1214 35.07 -46.39 -27.62
C GLU A 1214 35.57 -45.75 -28.93
N GLY A 1215 34.75 -45.74 -29.98
CA GLY A 1215 35.11 -45.18 -31.29
C GLY A 1215 35.22 -43.65 -31.30
N GLU A 1216 34.43 -42.96 -30.47
CA GLU A 1216 34.40 -41.50 -30.41
C GLU A 1216 35.20 -40.93 -29.21
N GLY A 1217 35.68 -41.78 -28.31
CA GLY A 1217 36.32 -41.36 -27.05
C GLY A 1217 35.38 -40.55 -26.16
N LEU A 1218 34.07 -40.73 -26.33
CA LEU A 1218 33.03 -39.92 -25.71
C LEU A 1218 32.51 -40.62 -24.45
N LEU A 1219 32.52 -39.90 -23.32
CA LEU A 1219 31.83 -40.31 -22.10
C LEU A 1219 30.75 -39.25 -21.80
N GLU A 1220 29.50 -39.61 -22.02
CA GLU A 1220 28.36 -38.69 -21.97
C GLU A 1220 27.39 -39.08 -20.85
N LYS A 1221 27.03 -38.10 -20.02
CA LYS A 1221 25.95 -38.22 -19.03
C LYS A 1221 24.61 -37.84 -19.66
N PHE A 1222 23.61 -38.68 -19.48
CA PHE A 1222 22.28 -38.49 -20.05
C PHE A 1222 21.18 -38.97 -19.10
N ARG A 1223 19.95 -38.54 -19.37
CA ARG A 1223 18.70 -38.95 -18.72
C ARG A 1223 18.04 -40.04 -19.56
N PRO A 1224 18.03 -41.31 -19.11
CA PRO A 1224 17.39 -42.39 -19.84
C PRO A 1224 15.90 -42.13 -20.09
N TYR A 1225 15.39 -42.60 -21.23
CA TYR A 1225 13.95 -42.59 -21.49
C TYR A 1225 13.20 -43.52 -20.55
N SER A 1226 12.06 -43.05 -20.04
CA SER A 1226 11.08 -43.86 -19.32
C SER A 1226 10.36 -44.83 -20.26
N VAL A 1227 9.63 -45.78 -19.66
CA VAL A 1227 8.76 -46.68 -20.40
C VAL A 1227 7.66 -45.87 -21.10
N PRO A 1228 7.56 -45.91 -22.45
CA PRO A 1228 6.55 -45.14 -23.18
C PRO A 1228 5.12 -45.58 -22.80
N PRO A 1229 4.15 -44.65 -22.68
CA PRO A 1229 2.77 -45.01 -22.38
C PRO A 1229 2.14 -45.87 -23.48
N VAL A 1230 1.33 -46.86 -23.08
CA VAL A 1230 0.67 -47.82 -24.00
C VAL A 1230 -0.13 -47.11 -25.10
N ALA A 1231 -0.94 -46.12 -24.73
CA ALA A 1231 -1.75 -45.35 -25.68
C ALA A 1231 -0.91 -44.65 -26.76
N TRP A 1232 0.31 -44.20 -26.41
CA TRP A 1232 1.21 -43.57 -27.37
C TRP A 1232 1.85 -44.61 -28.31
N ILE A 1233 2.19 -45.80 -27.80
CA ILE A 1233 2.71 -46.92 -28.61
C ILE A 1233 1.67 -47.37 -29.65
N GLU A 1234 0.42 -47.57 -29.23
CA GLU A 1234 -0.68 -47.96 -30.12
C GLU A 1234 -0.96 -46.88 -31.18
N GLY A 1235 -0.98 -45.60 -30.77
CA GLY A 1235 -1.12 -44.48 -31.69
C GLY A 1235 0.02 -44.38 -32.70
N LEU A 1236 1.26 -44.65 -32.29
CA LEU A 1236 2.42 -44.71 -33.19
C LEU A 1236 2.29 -45.87 -34.20
N GLY A 1237 1.85 -47.04 -33.73
CA GLY A 1237 1.50 -48.19 -34.58
C GLY A 1237 0.50 -47.83 -35.66
N ALA A 1238 -0.62 -47.22 -35.28
CA ALA A 1238 -1.64 -46.76 -36.22
C ALA A 1238 -1.11 -45.72 -37.21
N ARG A 1239 -0.30 -44.75 -36.77
CA ARG A 1239 0.30 -43.72 -37.64
C ARG A 1239 1.26 -44.31 -38.67
N LEU A 1240 2.05 -45.32 -38.31
CA LEU A 1240 2.98 -45.97 -39.24
C LEU A 1240 2.27 -46.93 -40.20
N GLN A 1241 1.21 -47.62 -39.75
CA GLN A 1241 0.38 -48.48 -40.60
C GLN A 1241 -0.51 -47.67 -41.57
N GLY A 1242 -0.98 -46.47 -41.15
CA GLY A 1242 -1.83 -45.57 -41.93
C GLY A 1242 -1.10 -44.61 -42.86
N ALA A 1243 0.23 -44.64 -42.95
CA ALA A 1243 1.06 -43.74 -43.77
C ALA A 1243 1.02 -44.08 -45.28
N ALA A 1244 -0.18 -44.28 -45.82
CA ALA A 1244 -0.49 -44.20 -47.24
C ALA A 1244 -1.48 -43.04 -47.53
N THR A 1245 -1.38 -41.91 -46.85
CA THR A 1245 -1.86 -40.58 -47.34
C THR A 1245 -1.37 -39.45 -46.43
N PRO A 1246 -0.86 -38.32 -46.97
CA PRO A 1246 -0.47 -37.17 -46.15
C PRO A 1246 -1.63 -36.18 -46.04
N ALA A 1247 -2.08 -35.86 -44.82
CA ALA A 1247 -2.79 -34.61 -44.54
C ALA A 1247 -2.77 -34.28 -43.04
N GLY A 1248 -2.19 -33.12 -42.72
CA GLY A 1248 -2.64 -32.19 -41.67
C GLY A 1248 -2.35 -32.55 -40.22
N LEU A 1249 -1.25 -32.02 -39.67
CA LEU A 1249 -1.24 -31.12 -38.50
C LEU A 1249 0.16 -30.51 -38.34
#